data_AF-A0A954DDL7-F1
#
_entry.id   AF-A0A954DDL7-F1
#
_cell.length_a   1.000
_cell.length_b   1.000
_cell.length_c   1.000
_cell.angle_alpha   90.00
_cell.angle_beta   90.00
_cell.angle_gamma   90.00
#
_symmetry.space_group_name_H-M   'P 1'
#
loop_
_entity.id
_entity.type
_entity.pdbx_description
1 polymer ?
#
loop_
_entity_poly.entity_id
_entity_poly.type
_entity_poly.pdbx_seq_one_letter_code
_entity_poly.pdbx_strand_id
1 'polypeptide(L)'
;MNQAVTHGFPILRASGNGDLIVGKQLWIKLTVCGAIALTGCGGAGNGDIAGGNAAGEVGELRLLGHDPDADALQVDVEVEVTLRFDAAIDPTALVTQEMALCADGETTPIDGTFRVSNGGRTIHFKPVAPLDEATTYRFTLEPTLCDQSYRTLDDSPSFAFRTTDTIAPKLLESSVTDRQVDVSRISPIAFRFDEELDTSSIRSGSITLRDEWGTDYPLELSYEDKIVYARCIHDLPGSKSLVIALRTGNGAIKDRSGNEFDVATVTRFTTASDGTSPAISTSFPTSAATDISPNARIELRFNESMDPNSYEPSSLRLVDDFENPVPVTVDLSRDLRTVRLTPRAPLAVNDNYRVRAAVGASALADVSGNPIVSPIDFTFRTGSDTTRPTVTKTLPADNETSVPIGVPLEVHFDKAIDAASVRRDTVLLFAADEPRAVTLSASGTSVLVYAVQDLPLGTNCRLEVIGGPDGVRDVQGNVLGTTAIVGFETTTVNNEPKLMITPGDGASAVPVTSRIVMQSATSIRPESVNDSTIEVWNGLTSRIAGSLAVVRGGRAIVFEPTYSLPTLGIVRVVIAGGLGGIRMLDGGAFADDQDLSFRTGGHADTIAPQIELTLNDVAKSRREGLAVPPFGFTIDLKGYDLGSTTVDPTTLEYVLTGATATPSSDELYAMTSFSGNLRARTKLPASNALANGAYTLTARIQDTSGNVSNIATLAFEVESSTVERRPFERTQLVWAMFDSDREGGGKGNGRADFEEDLLDFGLIAAGDPIGTNAKMIELVRDGAIGVANRLFCRNATSGRIDEDSVRLRLVTRQPCGAPHMRMAVGGLDPTGDPKRTYGEDSTGVLGRALFDYRNAVINENNTGTNPGLGVFVRELFLYQSRLYLDLYPHYVTRFGRTYRELSPHMGGTPVGMHAHDAKVLADTFVYATATPEERARQDSILTAADNLARAIGVILAHEIGHSIGLVPEGVPSSGLHGDRTLHNATTGIEDVMSAILGYESLTTVDFSFRPLNLAYLRERILLK
;
A
#
# COMPACT_ATOMS: atom_id res chain seq x y z
N MET A 1 -43.12 36.16 39.19
CA MET A 1 -43.66 37.18 40.11
C MET A 1 -42.54 38.09 40.57
N ASN A 2 -42.85 39.39 40.74
CA ASN A 2 -42.11 40.51 41.33
C ASN A 2 -40.86 40.18 42.21
N GLN A 3 -39.70 40.81 41.91
CA GLN A 3 -39.12 42.00 42.59
C GLN A 3 -38.43 41.70 43.95
N ALA A 4 -37.37 42.41 44.41
CA ALA A 4 -36.36 43.30 43.79
C ALA A 4 -35.34 43.72 44.89
N VAL A 5 -34.29 44.51 44.55
CA VAL A 5 -33.68 45.58 45.40
C VAL A 5 -32.84 45.11 46.63
N THR A 6 -31.61 45.59 46.97
CA THR A 6 -30.71 46.65 46.41
C THR A 6 -29.27 46.63 47.00
N HIS A 7 -28.34 47.28 46.25
CA HIS A 7 -27.20 48.14 46.67
C HIS A 7 -25.99 47.66 47.50
N GLY A 8 -24.79 48.12 47.08
CA GLY A 8 -23.60 48.25 47.95
C GLY A 8 -22.23 48.40 47.25
N PHE A 9 -21.90 49.55 46.65
CA PHE A 9 -20.52 49.92 46.24
C PHE A 9 -19.82 50.70 47.38
N PRO A 10 -18.47 50.62 47.56
CA PRO A 10 -17.54 51.51 46.84
C PRO A 10 -16.20 50.88 46.39
N ILE A 11 -15.64 51.11 45.18
CA ILE A 11 -14.91 52.24 44.52
C ILE A 11 -13.47 52.60 45.01
N LEU A 12 -12.56 52.78 44.03
CA LEU A 12 -11.27 53.52 43.96
C LEU A 12 -9.98 52.76 44.41
N ARG A 13 -8.82 52.84 43.71
CA ARG A 13 -8.34 53.53 42.46
C ARG A 13 -7.18 52.69 41.84
N ALA A 14 -7.03 52.58 40.51
CA ALA A 14 -6.19 53.42 39.60
C ALA A 14 -4.75 53.66 40.11
N SER A 15 -3.65 53.63 39.33
CA SER A 15 -3.34 53.59 37.88
C SER A 15 -1.81 53.33 37.73
N GLY A 16 -1.19 52.94 36.62
CA GLY A 16 -1.67 52.61 35.27
C GLY A 16 -0.50 52.32 34.31
N ASN A 17 -0.87 51.95 33.07
CA ASN A 17 -0.24 52.18 31.76
C ASN A 17 1.22 51.76 31.48
N GLY A 18 1.34 50.94 30.42
CA GLY A 18 2.58 50.45 29.80
C GLY A 18 2.28 49.55 28.59
N ASP A 19 1.52 50.08 27.63
CA ASP A 19 1.13 49.46 26.34
C ASP A 19 2.35 49.13 25.43
N LEU A 20 2.31 48.28 24.38
CA LEU A 20 1.24 47.51 23.70
C LEU A 20 1.86 46.31 22.91
N ILE A 21 1.02 45.50 22.23
CA ILE A 21 1.34 44.37 21.31
C ILE A 21 2.01 43.15 22.02
N VAL A 22 1.43 41.94 22.16
CA VAL A 22 0.26 41.20 21.63
C VAL A 22 0.46 40.37 20.35
N GLY A 23 0.23 39.04 20.48
CA GLY A 23 0.12 38.05 19.40
C GLY A 23 0.63 36.65 19.81
N LYS A 24 0.12 35.97 20.85
CA LYS A 24 -1.17 35.23 20.97
C LYS A 24 -1.40 34.17 19.88
N GLN A 25 -2.00 33.00 20.12
CA GLN A 25 -2.32 32.21 21.34
C GLN A 25 -2.65 30.77 20.83
N LEU A 26 -2.30 29.63 21.42
CA LEU A 26 -1.84 29.21 22.76
C LEU A 26 -2.95 28.94 23.81
N TRP A 27 -3.08 27.64 24.16
CA TRP A 27 -3.81 26.95 25.25
C TRP A 27 -5.34 27.14 25.41
N ILE A 28 -6.04 26.01 25.68
CA ILE A 28 -6.89 25.77 26.88
C ILE A 28 -7.11 24.24 27.09
N LYS A 29 -6.88 23.77 28.32
CA LYS A 29 -7.45 22.54 28.90
C LYS A 29 -7.98 22.96 30.28
N LEU A 30 -9.20 22.57 30.66
CA LEU A 30 -9.74 22.86 31.99
C LEU A 30 -10.49 21.65 32.55
N THR A 31 -10.33 21.42 33.84
CA THR A 31 -10.96 20.34 34.64
C THR A 31 -11.71 20.98 35.80
N VAL A 32 -12.81 20.38 36.27
CA VAL A 32 -13.14 20.14 37.71
C VAL A 32 -14.55 19.55 37.88
N CYS A 33 -14.71 18.79 38.96
CA CYS A 33 -15.77 17.82 39.26
C CYS A 33 -17.04 18.37 39.95
N GLY A 34 -18.04 17.49 40.09
CA GLY A 34 -19.01 17.43 41.20
C GLY A 34 -19.70 16.04 41.19
N ALA A 35 -19.39 15.10 42.10
CA ALA A 35 -19.93 14.95 43.48
C ALA A 35 -21.37 14.35 43.48
N ILE A 36 -21.84 13.49 44.41
CA ILE A 36 -21.48 13.14 45.80
C ILE A 36 -21.78 11.63 46.04
N ALA A 37 -21.03 10.95 46.92
CA ALA A 37 -21.38 9.62 47.44
C ALA A 37 -22.07 9.70 48.82
N LEU A 38 -23.05 8.83 49.08
CA LEU A 38 -23.68 8.64 50.39
C LEU A 38 -23.78 7.14 50.71
N THR A 39 -23.08 6.70 51.76
CA THR A 39 -23.10 5.32 52.25
C THR A 39 -24.15 5.13 53.34
N GLY A 40 -24.88 4.02 53.28
CA GLY A 40 -25.77 3.51 54.33
C GLY A 40 -25.49 2.04 54.57
N CYS A 41 -25.44 1.61 55.82
CA CYS A 41 -24.87 0.30 56.23
C CYS A 41 -25.93 -0.64 56.82
N GLY A 42 -25.83 -1.94 56.51
CA GLY A 42 -26.32 -3.03 57.37
C GLY A 42 -27.42 -3.92 56.80
N GLY A 43 -27.19 -5.24 56.83
CA GLY A 43 -28.22 -6.26 56.56
C GLY A 43 -27.64 -7.56 56.01
N ALA A 44 -27.40 -8.55 56.87
CA ALA A 44 -26.97 -9.89 56.45
C ALA A 44 -28.18 -10.72 55.96
N GLY A 45 -28.04 -11.38 54.81
CA GLY A 45 -29.03 -12.31 54.27
C GLY A 45 -28.38 -13.21 53.22
N ASN A 46 -28.46 -14.53 53.42
CA ASN A 46 -27.86 -15.53 52.54
C ASN A 46 -28.83 -15.87 51.40
N GLY A 47 -28.38 -15.80 50.14
CA GLY A 47 -29.19 -16.15 48.97
C GLY A 47 -28.59 -15.68 47.64
N ASP A 48 -28.26 -16.65 46.79
CA ASP A 48 -28.04 -16.60 45.34
C ASP A 48 -27.40 -15.33 44.73
N ILE A 49 -26.11 -15.44 44.37
CA ILE A 49 -25.45 -14.48 43.48
C ILE A 49 -25.93 -14.70 42.04
N ALA A 50 -27.14 -14.26 41.75
CA ALA A 50 -27.57 -13.96 40.39
C ALA A 50 -26.86 -12.67 39.95
N GLY A 51 -25.67 -12.83 39.36
CA GLY A 51 -24.90 -11.72 38.77
C GLY A 51 -25.64 -11.16 37.56
N GLY A 52 -26.49 -10.16 37.78
CA GLY A 52 -27.12 -9.41 36.70
C GLY A 52 -26.07 -8.59 35.94
N ASN A 53 -25.62 -9.10 34.80
CA ASN A 53 -24.72 -8.38 33.93
C ASN A 53 -25.38 -7.08 33.45
N ALA A 54 -24.70 -5.95 33.64
CA ALA A 54 -25.01 -4.74 32.89
C ALA A 54 -24.82 -5.05 31.39
N ALA A 55 -25.75 -4.60 30.55
CA ALA A 55 -25.65 -4.81 29.11
C ALA A 55 -24.35 -4.19 28.59
N GLY A 56 -23.43 -5.01 28.09
CA GLY A 56 -22.17 -4.55 27.53
C GLY A 56 -22.43 -3.62 26.34
N GLU A 57 -21.70 -2.50 26.28
CA GLU A 57 -21.75 -1.63 25.12
C GLU A 57 -21.21 -2.39 23.90
N VAL A 58 -22.02 -2.46 22.83
CA VAL A 58 -21.62 -3.09 21.57
C VAL A 58 -20.62 -2.18 20.85
N GLY A 59 -19.34 -2.55 20.86
CA GLY A 59 -18.28 -1.81 20.18
C GLY A 59 -16.91 -2.49 20.27
N GLU A 60 -15.92 -1.87 19.64
CA GLU A 60 -14.50 -2.28 19.66
C GLU A 60 -13.76 -1.68 20.86
N LEU A 61 -12.70 -2.34 21.33
CA LEU A 61 -11.68 -1.67 22.16
C LEU A 61 -10.84 -0.75 21.26
N ARG A 62 -10.54 0.47 21.72
CA ARG A 62 -9.78 1.46 20.92
C ARG A 62 -8.53 1.94 21.64
N LEU A 63 -7.38 1.81 20.98
CA LEU A 63 -6.15 2.51 21.35
C LEU A 63 -6.30 4.00 20.98
N LEU A 64 -6.22 4.87 21.98
CA LEU A 64 -6.34 6.33 21.84
C LEU A 64 -4.99 7.03 21.61
N GLY A 65 -3.88 6.31 21.80
CA GLY A 65 -2.52 6.80 21.60
C GLY A 65 -1.52 6.18 22.58
N HIS A 66 -0.25 6.19 22.18
CA HIS A 66 0.86 5.60 22.94
C HIS A 66 1.88 6.69 23.35
N ASP A 67 2.95 6.27 24.01
CA ASP A 67 4.17 7.01 24.33
C ASP A 67 5.29 5.95 24.49
N PRO A 68 6.45 6.03 23.81
CA PRO A 68 6.88 7.07 22.85
C PRO A 68 5.93 7.26 21.66
N ASP A 69 5.94 8.45 21.05
CA ASP A 69 5.29 8.70 19.76
C ASP A 69 5.93 7.82 18.65
N ALA A 70 5.20 7.62 17.55
CA ALA A 70 5.71 6.83 16.43
C ALA A 70 6.94 7.49 15.79
N ASP A 71 7.95 6.68 15.49
CA ASP A 71 9.25 7.07 14.93
C ASP A 71 10.04 8.07 15.82
N ALA A 72 9.71 8.14 17.11
CA ALA A 72 10.47 8.92 18.08
C ALA A 72 11.93 8.46 18.17
N LEU A 73 12.85 9.43 18.18
CA LEU A 73 14.30 9.21 18.34
C LEU A 73 14.74 9.58 19.77
N GLN A 74 15.92 9.11 20.17
CA GLN A 74 16.54 9.43 21.45
C GLN A 74 15.73 8.99 22.69
N VAL A 75 14.93 7.94 22.55
CA VAL A 75 14.11 7.38 23.64
C VAL A 75 14.98 6.70 24.70
N ASP A 76 14.84 7.10 25.96
CA ASP A 76 15.62 6.55 27.08
C ASP A 76 15.62 5.01 27.11
N VAL A 77 16.78 4.38 27.32
CA VAL A 77 16.91 2.91 27.36
C VAL A 77 16.12 2.27 28.50
N GLU A 78 15.74 3.02 29.54
CA GLU A 78 14.84 2.58 30.62
C GLU A 78 13.35 2.93 30.40
N VAL A 79 12.97 3.32 29.17
CA VAL A 79 11.61 3.77 28.79
C VAL A 79 10.50 2.86 29.32
N GLU A 80 9.45 3.49 29.85
CA GLU A 80 8.18 2.84 30.15
C GLU A 80 7.18 3.14 29.04
N VAL A 81 6.92 2.16 28.18
CA VAL A 81 5.98 2.29 27.07
C VAL A 81 4.55 2.38 27.63
N THR A 82 3.85 3.46 27.32
CA THR A 82 2.51 3.74 27.83
C THR A 82 1.47 3.64 26.72
N LEU A 83 0.39 2.88 26.95
CA LEU A 83 -0.70 2.64 25.98
C LEU A 83 -2.03 3.09 26.59
N ARG A 84 -2.77 3.99 25.93
CA ARG A 84 -4.02 4.59 26.44
C ARG A 84 -5.24 4.07 25.68
N PHE A 85 -6.28 3.65 26.39
CA PHE A 85 -7.49 3.05 25.79
C PHE A 85 -8.78 3.80 26.16
N ASP A 86 -9.84 3.57 25.39
CA ASP A 86 -11.17 4.13 25.66
C ASP A 86 -11.82 3.53 26.92
N ALA A 87 -11.58 2.24 27.21
CA ALA A 87 -12.11 1.52 28.38
C ALA A 87 -11.03 0.86 29.25
N ALA A 88 -11.46 0.25 30.36
CA ALA A 88 -10.60 -0.37 31.35
C ALA A 88 -10.24 -1.81 30.95
N ILE A 89 -8.95 -2.05 30.71
CA ILE A 89 -8.40 -3.34 30.28
C ILE A 89 -8.64 -4.42 31.35
N ASP A 90 -8.96 -5.63 30.92
CA ASP A 90 -9.00 -6.81 31.80
C ASP A 90 -7.55 -7.19 32.17
N PRO A 91 -7.18 -7.24 33.47
CA PRO A 91 -5.82 -7.64 33.87
C PRO A 91 -5.41 -9.04 33.43
N THR A 92 -6.37 -9.94 33.18
CA THR A 92 -6.12 -11.29 32.65
C THR A 92 -5.80 -11.30 31.15
N ALA A 93 -6.04 -10.18 30.46
CA ALA A 93 -5.64 -9.99 29.07
C ALA A 93 -4.15 -9.56 28.91
N LEU A 94 -3.45 -9.29 30.01
CA LEU A 94 -2.04 -8.85 30.02
C LEU A 94 -1.03 -9.99 30.30
N VAL A 95 -1.49 -11.24 30.20
CA VAL A 95 -0.72 -12.43 30.62
C VAL A 95 -0.26 -13.30 29.43
N THR A 96 -0.71 -13.01 28.20
CA THR A 96 -0.12 -13.60 26.98
C THR A 96 1.17 -12.91 26.57
N GLN A 97 1.99 -13.63 25.82
CA GLN A 97 3.36 -13.24 25.46
C GLN A 97 3.48 -12.59 24.07
N GLU A 98 2.36 -12.18 23.44
CA GLU A 98 2.35 -11.59 22.09
C GLU A 98 2.25 -10.07 22.07
N MET A 99 1.88 -9.44 23.19
CA MET A 99 2.13 -8.00 23.38
C MET A 99 3.65 -7.81 23.57
N ALA A 100 4.35 -7.66 22.45
CA ALA A 100 5.80 -7.73 22.39
C ALA A 100 6.42 -6.39 21.97
N LEU A 101 7.46 -5.99 22.70
CA LEU A 101 8.49 -5.09 22.20
C LEU A 101 9.60 -5.97 21.60
N CYS A 102 9.87 -5.85 20.31
CA CYS A 102 10.98 -6.54 19.65
C CYS A 102 11.98 -5.52 19.09
N ALA A 103 13.26 -5.88 18.96
CA ALA A 103 14.17 -5.12 18.09
C ALA A 103 13.66 -5.22 16.64
N ASP A 104 13.79 -4.14 15.85
CA ASP A 104 13.22 -4.10 14.51
C ASP A 104 13.95 -5.08 13.57
N GLY A 105 13.18 -5.95 12.91
CA GLY A 105 13.71 -7.10 12.16
C GLY A 105 13.88 -8.39 12.97
N GLU A 106 13.75 -8.35 14.30
CA GLU A 106 13.74 -9.54 15.15
C GLU A 106 12.32 -9.96 15.56
N THR A 107 12.14 -11.26 15.83
CA THR A 107 10.87 -11.85 16.30
C THR A 107 10.89 -12.23 17.78
N THR A 108 12.03 -12.09 18.47
CA THR A 108 12.18 -12.40 19.89
C THR A 108 11.66 -11.23 20.74
N PRO A 109 10.64 -11.43 21.61
CA PRO A 109 10.18 -10.38 22.52
C PRO A 109 11.24 -10.04 23.57
N ILE A 110 11.38 -8.75 23.87
CA ILE A 110 12.09 -8.25 25.04
C ILE A 110 11.23 -8.49 26.28
N ASP A 111 11.81 -9.16 27.29
CA ASP A 111 11.14 -9.38 28.57
C ASP A 111 10.78 -8.05 29.26
N GLY A 112 9.57 -7.95 29.79
CA GLY A 112 9.08 -6.77 30.48
C GLY A 112 7.97 -7.06 31.46
N THR A 113 7.58 -6.03 32.21
CA THR A 113 6.52 -6.08 33.20
C THR A 113 5.37 -5.16 32.82
N PHE A 114 4.16 -5.70 32.81
CA PHE A 114 2.94 -4.94 32.60
C PHE A 114 2.34 -4.46 33.92
N ARG A 115 1.87 -3.21 33.94
CA ARG A 115 1.02 -2.67 35.02
C ARG A 115 -0.09 -1.81 34.42
N VAL A 116 -1.21 -1.71 35.13
CA VAL A 116 -2.34 -0.83 34.74
C VAL A 116 -2.46 0.36 35.68
N SER A 117 -2.83 1.51 35.14
CA SER A 117 -3.19 2.70 35.91
C SER A 117 -4.46 3.36 35.37
N ASN A 118 -4.83 4.54 35.89
CA ASN A 118 -5.99 5.32 35.42
C ASN A 118 -7.30 4.52 35.37
N GLY A 119 -7.60 3.77 36.43
CA GLY A 119 -8.79 2.91 36.52
C GLY A 119 -8.79 1.75 35.52
N GLY A 120 -7.62 1.32 35.03
CA GLY A 120 -7.47 0.24 34.03
C GLY A 120 -7.35 0.74 32.58
N ARG A 121 -7.53 2.05 32.31
CA ARG A 121 -7.53 2.61 30.94
C ARG A 121 -6.14 2.91 30.37
N THR A 122 -5.09 2.55 31.08
CA THR A 122 -3.71 2.82 30.67
C THR A 122 -2.82 1.65 31.08
N ILE A 123 -2.26 0.96 30.08
CA ILE A 123 -1.24 -0.07 30.26
C ILE A 123 0.12 0.64 30.24
N HIS A 124 1.03 0.18 31.11
CA HIS A 124 2.43 0.55 31.11
C HIS A 124 3.23 -0.74 30.97
N PHE A 125 4.18 -0.77 30.03
CA PHE A 125 5.15 -1.84 29.85
C PHE A 125 6.53 -1.28 30.16
N LYS A 126 7.20 -1.85 31.18
CA LYS A 126 8.60 -1.54 31.47
C LYS A 126 9.47 -2.78 31.20
N PRO A 127 10.46 -2.71 30.29
CA PRO A 127 11.48 -3.73 30.09
C PRO A 127 12.15 -4.14 31.42
N VAL A 128 12.51 -5.43 31.58
CA VAL A 128 13.18 -5.91 32.81
C VAL A 128 14.65 -5.49 32.91
N ALA A 129 15.27 -5.21 31.77
CA ALA A 129 16.62 -4.67 31.63
C ALA A 129 16.56 -3.43 30.71
N PRO A 130 17.53 -2.51 30.80
CA PRO A 130 17.65 -1.43 29.82
C PRO A 130 17.72 -2.00 28.40
N LEU A 131 17.07 -1.30 27.46
CA LEU A 131 17.18 -1.58 26.03
C LEU A 131 18.60 -1.27 25.52
N ASP A 132 18.98 -1.85 24.39
CA ASP A 132 20.24 -1.53 23.74
C ASP A 132 20.20 -0.09 23.20
N GLU A 133 21.31 0.65 23.31
CA GLU A 133 21.46 1.97 22.71
C GLU A 133 21.39 1.91 21.18
N ALA A 134 21.08 3.04 20.54
CA ALA A 134 21.06 3.21 19.08
C ALA A 134 20.17 2.23 18.30
N THR A 135 19.24 1.55 18.96
CA THR A 135 18.48 0.41 18.41
C THR A 135 17.02 0.79 18.19
N THR A 136 16.48 0.43 17.02
CA THR A 136 15.06 0.61 16.72
C THR A 136 14.28 -0.55 17.32
N TYR A 137 13.23 -0.25 18.07
CA TYR A 137 12.30 -1.24 18.60
C TYR A 137 10.90 -1.02 18.07
N ARG A 138 10.15 -2.13 17.92
CA ARG A 138 8.75 -2.16 17.50
C ARG A 138 7.89 -2.74 18.61
N PHE A 139 6.88 -1.99 19.05
CA PHE A 139 5.87 -2.51 19.98
C PHE A 139 4.64 -2.97 19.19
N THR A 140 4.20 -4.22 19.39
CA THR A 140 3.02 -4.80 18.74
C THR A 140 1.97 -5.17 19.79
N LEU A 141 0.70 -4.84 19.53
CA LEU A 141 -0.43 -5.23 20.37
C LEU A 141 -1.13 -6.48 19.83
N GLU A 142 -1.52 -7.38 20.72
CA GLU A 142 -2.28 -8.59 20.40
C GLU A 142 -3.78 -8.26 20.21
N PRO A 143 -4.46 -8.73 19.12
CA PRO A 143 -5.87 -8.42 18.88
C PRO A 143 -6.84 -8.93 19.95
N THR A 144 -6.46 -9.96 20.71
CA THR A 144 -7.25 -10.58 21.78
C THR A 144 -7.29 -9.74 23.05
N LEU A 145 -6.41 -8.72 23.17
CA LEU A 145 -6.42 -7.76 24.27
C LEU A 145 -7.84 -7.20 24.42
N CYS A 146 -8.40 -7.35 25.61
CA CYS A 146 -9.79 -6.99 25.88
C CYS A 146 -9.98 -6.12 27.11
N ASP A 147 -11.11 -5.41 27.14
CA ASP A 147 -11.59 -4.72 28.34
C ASP A 147 -12.44 -5.62 29.26
N GLN A 148 -12.80 -5.08 30.43
CA GLN A 148 -13.65 -5.77 31.41
C GLN A 148 -15.08 -6.09 30.92
N SER A 149 -15.48 -5.60 29.74
CA SER A 149 -16.72 -5.98 29.04
C SER A 149 -16.47 -6.99 27.91
N TYR A 150 -15.24 -7.45 27.76
CA TYR A 150 -14.73 -8.34 26.72
C TYR A 150 -14.86 -7.77 25.29
N ARG A 151 -14.78 -6.43 25.13
CA ARG A 151 -14.53 -5.82 23.81
C ARG A 151 -13.06 -5.99 23.46
N THR A 152 -12.75 -6.41 22.23
CA THR A 152 -11.38 -6.68 21.74
C THR A 152 -10.90 -5.61 20.75
N LEU A 153 -9.60 -5.53 20.48
CA LEU A 153 -9.06 -4.79 19.34
C LEU A 153 -9.46 -5.49 18.02
N ASP A 154 -9.88 -4.76 16.98
CA ASP A 154 -10.26 -5.39 15.69
C ASP A 154 -9.08 -5.62 14.70
N ASP A 155 -7.87 -5.19 15.06
CA ASP A 155 -6.59 -5.40 14.33
C ASP A 155 -5.40 -5.60 15.32
N SER A 156 -4.17 -5.73 14.83
CA SER A 156 -2.90 -5.75 15.60
C SER A 156 -2.11 -4.42 15.45
N PRO A 157 -2.43 -3.33 16.18
CA PRO A 157 -1.67 -2.09 16.07
C PRO A 157 -0.19 -2.28 16.44
N SER A 158 0.71 -1.63 15.71
CA SER A 158 2.12 -1.53 16.06
C SER A 158 2.68 -0.16 15.76
N PHE A 159 3.77 0.20 16.43
CA PHE A 159 4.56 1.41 16.18
C PHE A 159 6.04 1.14 16.49
N ALA A 160 6.94 2.00 15.99
CA ALA A 160 8.36 1.91 16.22
C ALA A 160 8.90 3.17 16.94
N PHE A 161 10.05 3.03 17.59
CA PHE A 161 10.86 4.12 18.15
C PHE A 161 12.34 3.70 18.20
N ARG A 162 13.28 4.66 18.30
CA ARG A 162 14.72 4.38 18.43
C ARG A 162 15.28 4.90 19.75
N THR A 163 16.04 4.06 20.43
CA THR A 163 16.62 4.37 21.74
C THR A 163 17.68 5.47 21.70
N THR A 164 18.01 6.00 22.87
CA THR A 164 19.13 6.91 23.09
C THR A 164 20.42 6.33 22.54
N ASP A 165 21.23 7.23 22.02
CA ASP A 165 22.45 6.94 21.29
C ASP A 165 23.35 8.14 21.52
N THR A 166 24.44 7.92 22.25
CA THR A 166 25.37 8.97 22.70
C THR A 166 26.75 8.85 22.05
N ILE A 167 26.90 7.89 21.14
CA ILE A 167 28.17 7.54 20.55
C ILE A 167 28.34 8.37 19.28
N ALA A 168 29.47 9.06 19.14
CA ALA A 168 29.78 9.75 17.90
C ALA A 168 30.06 8.73 16.76
N PRO A 169 29.63 9.03 15.52
CA PRO A 169 29.93 8.20 14.36
C PRO A 169 31.45 8.09 14.16
N LYS A 170 31.95 6.90 13.83
CA LYS A 170 33.38 6.64 13.63
C LYS A 170 33.67 6.37 12.16
N LEU A 171 34.77 6.95 11.68
CA LEU A 171 35.31 6.63 10.36
C LEU A 171 35.97 5.24 10.41
N LEU A 172 35.39 4.26 9.72
CA LEU A 172 35.94 2.90 9.60
C LEU A 172 37.02 2.83 8.52
N GLU A 173 36.76 3.43 7.36
CA GLU A 173 37.63 3.34 6.19
C GLU A 173 37.55 4.61 5.34
N SER A 174 38.67 4.99 4.72
CA SER A 174 38.67 5.95 3.62
C SER A 174 39.37 5.33 2.41
N SER A 175 38.85 5.62 1.21
CA SER A 175 39.45 5.16 -0.05
C SER A 175 40.83 5.76 -0.34
N VAL A 176 41.28 6.73 0.47
CA VAL A 176 42.64 7.28 0.44
C VAL A 176 43.29 7.17 1.82
N THR A 177 44.56 6.76 1.85
CA THR A 177 45.36 6.59 3.07
C THR A 177 46.46 7.65 3.16
N ASP A 178 46.98 7.92 4.37
CA ASP A 178 47.97 8.99 4.55
C ASP A 178 49.29 8.67 3.83
N ARG A 179 49.76 9.64 3.04
CA ARG A 179 50.88 9.55 2.08
C ARG A 179 50.67 8.57 0.92
N GLN A 180 49.44 8.18 0.61
CA GLN A 180 49.15 7.40 -0.60
C GLN A 180 49.58 8.19 -1.86
N VAL A 181 50.13 7.47 -2.83
CA VAL A 181 50.49 8.00 -4.16
C VAL A 181 49.59 7.36 -5.22
N ASP A 182 49.62 7.89 -6.45
CA ASP A 182 48.83 7.42 -7.58
C ASP A 182 47.30 7.38 -7.34
N VAL A 183 46.81 8.30 -6.50
CA VAL A 183 45.36 8.44 -6.24
C VAL A 183 44.66 8.97 -7.50
N SER A 184 43.51 8.37 -7.84
CA SER A 184 42.68 8.80 -8.97
C SER A 184 42.35 10.29 -8.91
N ARG A 185 42.45 10.96 -10.07
CA ARG A 185 42.18 12.39 -10.23
C ARG A 185 40.68 12.74 -10.37
N ILE A 186 39.85 11.74 -10.65
CA ILE A 186 38.44 11.91 -11.05
C ILE A 186 37.46 11.07 -10.23
N SER A 187 37.95 10.06 -9.50
CA SER A 187 37.11 9.24 -8.62
C SER A 187 36.76 10.00 -7.34
N PRO A 188 35.53 9.88 -6.80
CA PRO A 188 35.22 10.43 -5.50
C PRO A 188 36.06 9.74 -4.41
N ILE A 189 36.42 10.50 -3.38
CA ILE A 189 37.03 9.96 -2.17
C ILE A 189 35.90 9.50 -1.25
N ALA A 190 35.83 8.20 -0.99
CA ALA A 190 34.82 7.60 -0.12
C ALA A 190 35.30 7.58 1.34
N PHE A 191 34.36 7.80 2.26
CA PHE A 191 34.52 7.70 3.71
C PHE A 191 33.39 6.82 4.27
N ARG A 192 33.72 5.61 4.74
CA ARG A 192 32.76 4.67 5.34
C ARG A 192 32.71 4.86 6.84
N PHE A 193 31.51 5.01 7.39
CA PHE A 193 31.24 5.11 8.82
C PHE A 193 30.69 3.78 9.37
N ASP A 194 30.73 3.61 10.69
CA ASP A 194 30.14 2.44 11.37
C ASP A 194 28.61 2.48 11.41
N GLU A 195 28.02 3.66 11.33
CA GLU A 195 26.59 3.90 11.52
C GLU A 195 25.95 4.82 10.46
N GLU A 196 24.63 4.99 10.59
CA GLU A 196 23.81 5.79 9.68
C GLU A 196 23.89 7.29 10.01
N LEU A 197 24.21 8.09 9.01
CA LEU A 197 24.39 9.54 9.15
C LEU A 197 23.08 10.33 9.00
N ASP A 198 23.01 11.49 9.65
CA ASP A 198 22.05 12.55 9.33
C ASP A 198 22.51 13.26 8.06
N THR A 199 21.75 13.08 6.98
CA THR A 199 22.05 13.66 5.66
C THR A 199 22.09 15.19 5.67
N SER A 200 21.37 15.87 6.56
CA SER A 200 21.38 17.33 6.66
C SER A 200 22.70 17.90 7.20
N SER A 201 23.48 17.06 7.90
CA SER A 201 24.84 17.38 8.37
C SER A 201 25.91 17.29 7.27
N ILE A 202 25.62 16.57 6.18
CA ILE A 202 26.55 16.27 5.08
C ILE A 202 26.47 17.39 4.04
N ARG A 203 27.14 18.50 4.33
CA ARG A 203 27.02 19.75 3.58
C ARG A 203 28.37 20.34 3.18
N SER A 204 28.33 21.35 2.32
CA SER A 204 29.54 22.07 1.88
C SER A 204 30.31 22.58 3.10
N GLY A 205 31.59 22.17 3.18
CA GLY A 205 32.46 22.50 4.28
C GLY A 205 32.52 21.49 5.41
N SER A 206 31.66 20.45 5.49
CA SER A 206 31.83 19.35 6.47
C SER A 206 33.08 18.49 6.17
N ILE A 207 33.44 18.42 4.88
CA ILE A 207 34.70 17.89 4.36
C ILE A 207 35.38 19.01 3.56
N THR A 208 36.71 19.11 3.64
CA THR A 208 37.52 20.09 2.89
C THR A 208 38.69 19.40 2.18
N LEU A 209 39.00 19.79 0.95
CA LEU A 209 40.15 19.33 0.18
C LEU A 209 41.04 20.51 -0.19
N ARG A 210 42.35 20.43 0.11
CA ARG A 210 43.31 21.53 -0.06
C ARG A 210 44.64 21.05 -0.64
N ASP A 211 45.42 21.95 -1.25
CA ASP A 211 46.84 21.70 -1.52
C ASP A 211 47.77 22.21 -0.40
N GLU A 212 49.07 21.97 -0.55
CA GLU A 212 50.10 22.39 0.42
C GLU A 212 50.26 23.92 0.56
N TRP A 213 49.73 24.71 -0.38
CA TRP A 213 49.70 26.16 -0.34
C TRP A 213 48.40 26.71 0.27
N GLY A 214 47.44 25.83 0.60
CA GLY A 214 46.16 26.18 1.19
C GLY A 214 45.05 26.52 0.17
N THR A 215 45.25 26.21 -1.12
CA THR A 215 44.22 26.37 -2.16
C THR A 215 43.08 25.39 -1.90
N ASP A 216 41.86 25.90 -1.73
CA ASP A 216 40.65 25.08 -1.57
C ASP A 216 40.18 24.48 -2.91
N TYR A 217 39.89 23.18 -2.91
CA TYR A 217 39.28 22.46 -4.03
C TYR A 217 37.81 22.21 -3.70
N PRO A 218 36.85 22.69 -4.52
CA PRO A 218 35.43 22.58 -4.20
C PRO A 218 34.95 21.13 -4.35
N LEU A 219 34.16 20.68 -3.36
CA LEU A 219 33.62 19.32 -3.29
C LEU A 219 32.10 19.33 -3.48
N GLU A 220 31.62 18.34 -4.23
CA GLU A 220 30.24 17.82 -4.16
C GLU A 220 30.25 16.59 -3.24
N LEU A 221 29.27 16.53 -2.33
CA LEU A 221 29.10 15.43 -1.38
C LEU A 221 27.83 14.66 -1.70
N SER A 222 27.89 13.33 -1.62
CA SER A 222 26.71 12.45 -1.63
C SER A 222 26.84 11.36 -0.57
N TYR A 223 25.72 10.76 -0.18
CA TYR A 223 25.65 9.75 0.89
C TYR A 223 24.82 8.55 0.44
N GLU A 224 25.34 7.34 0.66
CA GLU A 224 24.68 6.06 0.39
C GLU A 224 25.32 4.96 1.26
N ASP A 225 24.52 4.08 1.89
CA ASP A 225 24.99 2.92 2.69
C ASP A 225 26.16 3.24 3.65
N LYS A 226 25.95 4.21 4.56
CA LYS A 226 26.97 4.68 5.52
C LYS A 226 28.27 5.23 4.91
N ILE A 227 28.29 5.51 3.60
CA ILE A 227 29.45 6.03 2.88
C ILE A 227 29.18 7.46 2.41
N VAL A 228 30.05 8.39 2.81
CA VAL A 228 30.10 9.74 2.23
C VAL A 228 31.10 9.75 1.08
N TYR A 229 30.63 10.14 -0.11
CA TYR A 229 31.45 10.33 -1.30
C TYR A 229 31.76 11.80 -1.48
N ALA A 230 33.04 12.18 -1.40
CA ALA A 230 33.54 13.52 -1.66
C ALA A 230 34.17 13.61 -3.05
N ARG A 231 33.48 14.25 -4.00
CA ARG A 231 33.94 14.42 -5.38
C ARG A 231 34.42 15.85 -5.63
N CYS A 232 35.62 16.03 -6.17
CA CYS A 232 36.04 17.34 -6.68
C CYS A 232 35.25 17.68 -7.95
N ILE A 233 34.77 18.92 -8.06
CA ILE A 233 33.84 19.35 -9.13
C ILE A 233 34.55 19.42 -10.50
N HIS A 234 35.84 19.73 -10.48
CA HIS A 234 36.74 19.61 -11.62
C HIS A 234 37.79 18.52 -11.37
N ASP A 235 38.48 18.07 -12.42
CA ASP A 235 39.54 17.08 -12.29
C ASP A 235 40.66 17.62 -11.36
N LEU A 236 41.27 16.72 -10.59
CA LEU A 236 42.42 17.08 -9.77
C LEU A 236 43.69 17.16 -10.64
N PRO A 237 44.58 18.16 -10.41
CA PRO A 237 45.88 18.23 -11.08
C PRO A 237 46.70 16.95 -10.88
N GLY A 238 47.44 16.51 -11.90
CA GLY A 238 48.31 15.34 -11.80
C GLY A 238 49.55 15.57 -10.91
N SER A 239 50.04 14.51 -10.27
CA SER A 239 51.24 14.52 -9.39
C SER A 239 51.21 15.56 -8.25
N LYS A 240 50.01 15.99 -7.82
CA LYS A 240 49.81 17.09 -6.86
C LYS A 240 49.63 16.53 -5.45
N SER A 241 50.36 17.09 -4.48
CA SER A 241 50.17 16.81 -3.06
C SER A 241 48.94 17.54 -2.52
N LEU A 242 47.96 16.77 -2.04
CA LEU A 242 46.68 17.25 -1.52
C LEU A 242 46.45 16.76 -0.09
N VAL A 243 45.54 17.44 0.62
CA VAL A 243 45.14 17.20 2.00
C VAL A 243 43.61 17.21 2.06
N ILE A 244 42.99 16.09 2.40
CA ILE A 244 41.56 16.02 2.69
C ILE A 244 41.34 15.94 4.20
N ALA A 245 40.33 16.65 4.71
CA ALA A 245 40.03 16.71 6.13
C ALA A 245 38.52 16.69 6.41
N LEU A 246 38.12 15.91 7.41
CA LEU A 246 36.79 15.92 8.01
C LEU A 246 36.79 16.89 9.19
N ARG A 247 35.78 17.75 9.28
CA ARG A 247 35.67 18.73 10.38
C ARG A 247 34.96 18.15 11.59
N THR A 248 35.27 18.75 12.74
CA THR A 248 34.66 18.50 14.04
C THR A 248 34.03 19.78 14.61
N GLY A 249 33.09 19.65 15.54
CA GLY A 249 32.34 20.78 16.10
C GLY A 249 31.40 21.43 15.09
N ASN A 250 31.35 22.77 15.05
CA ASN A 250 30.44 23.49 14.15
C ASN A 250 30.74 23.22 12.66
N GLY A 251 29.87 22.40 12.04
CA GLY A 251 30.04 21.89 10.68
C GLY A 251 30.54 20.45 10.61
N ALA A 252 30.57 19.70 11.71
CA ALA A 252 30.80 18.26 11.70
C ALA A 252 29.66 17.51 10.97
N ILE A 253 30.01 16.33 10.50
CA ILE A 253 29.04 15.27 10.17
C ILE A 253 28.37 14.81 11.47
N LYS A 254 27.10 14.38 11.38
CA LYS A 254 26.33 13.78 12.47
C LYS A 254 25.77 12.42 12.09
N ASP A 255 25.51 11.60 13.10
CA ASP A 255 24.57 10.47 13.00
C ASP A 255 23.11 10.95 12.98
N ARG A 256 22.15 10.03 12.78
CA ARG A 256 20.70 10.32 12.89
C ARG A 256 20.25 10.69 14.31
N SER A 257 21.11 10.49 15.30
CA SER A 257 20.88 10.70 16.73
C SER A 257 21.26 12.13 17.18
N GLY A 258 22.03 12.83 16.35
CA GLY A 258 22.50 14.19 16.55
C GLY A 258 23.92 14.31 17.09
N ASN A 259 24.64 13.20 17.35
CA ASN A 259 26.02 13.26 17.87
C ASN A 259 26.97 13.72 16.77
N GLU A 260 27.99 14.50 17.15
CA GLU A 260 28.94 15.08 16.18
C GLU A 260 30.16 14.20 16.01
N PHE A 261 30.58 14.01 14.76
CA PHE A 261 31.89 13.46 14.44
C PHE A 261 32.99 14.28 15.13
N ASP A 262 33.69 13.68 16.09
CA ASP A 262 34.55 14.36 17.07
C ASP A 262 36.05 14.13 16.84
N VAL A 263 36.42 13.12 16.02
CA VAL A 263 37.81 12.79 15.66
C VAL A 263 38.26 13.50 14.38
N ALA A 264 39.00 14.60 14.51
CA ALA A 264 39.51 15.35 13.35
C ALA A 264 40.47 14.51 12.49
N THR A 265 39.99 14.03 11.35
CA THR A 265 40.76 13.24 10.40
C THR A 265 41.38 14.15 9.34
N VAL A 266 42.69 14.02 9.12
CA VAL A 266 43.45 14.78 8.10
C VAL A 266 44.37 13.82 7.35
N THR A 267 44.08 13.57 6.08
CA THR A 267 44.79 12.60 5.23
C THR A 267 45.51 13.33 4.11
N ARG A 268 46.82 13.11 3.96
CA ARG A 268 47.61 13.62 2.82
C ARG A 268 47.72 12.56 1.75
N PHE A 269 47.68 12.95 0.48
CA PHE A 269 47.91 12.02 -0.63
C PHE A 269 48.47 12.76 -1.85
N THR A 270 49.01 12.00 -2.81
CA THR A 270 49.46 12.51 -4.12
C THR A 270 48.62 11.89 -5.23
N THR A 271 48.10 12.73 -6.12
CA THR A 271 47.34 12.27 -7.29
C THR A 271 48.25 11.57 -8.30
N ALA A 272 47.67 10.66 -9.09
CA ALA A 272 48.34 10.03 -10.22
C ALA A 272 48.87 11.07 -11.22
N SER A 273 49.95 10.73 -11.92
CA SER A 273 50.50 11.56 -12.98
C SER A 273 49.49 11.75 -14.11
N ASP A 274 49.52 12.93 -14.72
CA ASP A 274 48.79 13.22 -15.95
C ASP A 274 49.75 13.42 -17.11
N GLY A 275 49.30 13.05 -18.30
CA GLY A 275 50.04 13.18 -19.55
C GLY A 275 49.17 13.02 -20.79
N THR A 276 47.85 13.03 -20.64
CA THR A 276 46.91 13.15 -21.76
C THR A 276 46.73 14.62 -22.11
N SER A 277 46.59 14.92 -23.40
CA SER A 277 46.28 16.28 -23.85
C SER A 277 44.76 16.44 -23.95
N PRO A 278 44.20 17.58 -23.50
CA PRO A 278 42.78 17.84 -23.61
C PRO A 278 42.33 17.95 -25.07
N ALA A 279 41.12 17.47 -25.35
CA ALA A 279 40.48 17.44 -26.65
C ALA A 279 39.02 17.90 -26.55
N ILE A 280 38.53 18.59 -27.58
CA ILE A 280 37.12 19.01 -27.64
C ILE A 280 36.22 17.77 -27.75
N SER A 281 35.27 17.64 -26.82
CA SER A 281 34.16 16.68 -26.91
C SER A 281 33.00 17.22 -27.72
N THR A 282 32.66 18.50 -27.56
CA THR A 282 31.54 19.18 -28.24
C THR A 282 31.81 20.69 -28.35
N SER A 283 31.40 21.32 -29.45
CA SER A 283 31.40 22.78 -29.61
C SER A 283 29.99 23.32 -29.87
N PHE A 284 29.72 24.52 -29.38
CA PHE A 284 28.61 25.35 -29.83
C PHE A 284 29.18 26.72 -30.29
N PRO A 285 28.89 27.19 -31.51
CA PRO A 285 28.25 26.47 -32.60
C PRO A 285 29.02 25.20 -33.02
N THR A 286 28.35 24.28 -33.70
CA THR A 286 29.03 23.18 -34.39
C THR A 286 29.73 23.70 -35.64
N SER A 287 30.75 22.98 -36.13
CA SER A 287 31.44 23.32 -37.37
C SER A 287 30.46 23.49 -38.54
N ALA A 288 30.61 24.60 -39.28
CA ALA A 288 29.76 25.03 -40.39
C ALA A 288 28.27 25.28 -40.05
N ALA A 289 27.93 25.49 -38.77
CA ALA A 289 26.58 25.91 -38.38
C ALA A 289 26.19 27.26 -39.01
N THR A 290 24.92 27.41 -39.39
CA THR A 290 24.34 28.66 -39.90
C THR A 290 23.29 29.21 -38.94
N ASP A 291 22.85 30.44 -39.21
CA ASP A 291 21.72 31.09 -38.53
C ASP A 291 21.93 31.29 -37.01
N ILE A 292 23.19 31.24 -36.57
CA ILE A 292 23.59 31.45 -35.17
C ILE A 292 23.28 32.89 -34.74
N SER A 293 22.74 33.05 -33.53
CA SER A 293 22.40 34.36 -32.98
C SER A 293 23.61 35.29 -32.98
N PRO A 294 23.49 36.54 -33.45
CA PRO A 294 24.49 37.59 -33.26
C PRO A 294 24.95 37.79 -31.81
N ASN A 295 24.14 37.36 -30.84
CA ASN A 295 24.42 37.44 -29.41
C ASN A 295 24.89 36.10 -28.80
N ALA A 296 25.09 35.06 -29.61
CA ALA A 296 25.55 33.77 -29.12
C ALA A 296 26.98 33.88 -28.55
N ARG A 297 27.17 33.28 -27.37
CA ARG A 297 28.51 32.87 -26.91
C ARG A 297 28.94 31.62 -27.68
N ILE A 298 30.24 31.46 -27.86
CA ILE A 298 30.84 30.21 -28.30
C ILE A 298 31.18 29.39 -27.06
N GLU A 299 30.87 28.09 -27.05
CA GLU A 299 31.29 27.14 -26.01
C GLU A 299 32.14 26.03 -26.61
N LEU A 300 33.27 25.74 -25.99
CA LEU A 300 34.16 24.63 -26.32
C LEU A 300 34.25 23.72 -25.09
N ARG A 301 33.61 22.55 -25.15
CA ARG A 301 33.68 21.55 -24.07
C ARG A 301 34.81 20.57 -24.35
N PHE A 302 35.63 20.32 -23.35
CA PHE A 302 36.76 19.40 -23.36
C PHE A 302 36.43 18.11 -22.57
N ASN A 303 37.16 17.04 -22.87
CA ASN A 303 37.10 15.76 -22.16
C ASN A 303 37.75 15.81 -20.75
N GLU A 304 38.52 16.85 -20.45
CA GLU A 304 39.30 17.08 -19.22
C GLU A 304 39.13 18.53 -18.75
N SER A 305 39.36 18.81 -17.47
CA SER A 305 39.28 20.15 -16.89
C SER A 305 40.46 21.04 -17.33
N MET A 306 40.16 22.24 -17.82
CA MET A 306 41.14 23.21 -18.35
C MET A 306 41.70 24.11 -17.25
N ASP A 307 42.98 24.51 -17.33
CA ASP A 307 43.55 25.54 -16.44
C ASP A 307 43.14 26.94 -16.92
N PRO A 308 42.40 27.74 -16.11
CA PRO A 308 42.08 29.13 -16.45
C PRO A 308 43.31 30.01 -16.72
N ASN A 309 44.47 29.69 -16.12
CA ASN A 309 45.70 30.46 -16.27
C ASN A 309 46.44 30.16 -17.58
N SER A 310 46.07 29.09 -18.29
CA SER A 310 46.61 28.76 -19.62
C SER A 310 46.03 29.61 -20.76
N TYR A 311 44.99 30.41 -20.47
CA TYR A 311 44.39 31.29 -21.46
C TYR A 311 45.23 32.56 -21.69
N GLU A 312 45.71 32.71 -22.93
CA GLU A 312 46.21 33.98 -23.45
C GLU A 312 45.29 34.44 -24.59
N PRO A 313 45.21 35.76 -24.90
CA PRO A 313 44.57 36.23 -26.14
C PRO A 313 45.19 35.67 -27.43
N SER A 314 46.36 35.03 -27.32
CA SER A 314 47.03 34.24 -28.36
C SER A 314 46.46 32.83 -28.52
N SER A 315 46.08 32.18 -27.41
CA SER A 315 45.84 30.74 -27.34
C SER A 315 44.48 30.33 -27.90
N LEU A 316 43.48 31.20 -27.79
CA LEU A 316 42.14 30.99 -28.33
C LEU A 316 41.54 32.33 -28.82
N ARG A 317 41.11 32.36 -30.09
CA ARG A 317 40.64 33.55 -30.81
C ARG A 317 39.36 33.29 -31.57
N LEU A 318 38.52 34.33 -31.65
CA LEU A 318 37.45 34.47 -32.63
C LEU A 318 37.93 35.47 -33.69
N VAL A 319 37.78 35.15 -34.97
CA VAL A 319 38.10 36.07 -36.08
C VAL A 319 36.93 36.17 -37.07
N ASP A 320 36.86 37.26 -37.82
CA ASP A 320 35.93 37.43 -38.96
C ASP A 320 36.46 36.76 -40.24
N ASP A 321 35.70 36.80 -41.33
CA ASP A 321 36.06 36.24 -42.64
C ASP A 321 37.28 36.94 -43.30
N PHE A 322 37.77 38.04 -42.72
CA PHE A 322 38.97 38.77 -43.14
C PHE A 322 40.17 38.52 -42.20
N GLU A 323 40.06 37.56 -41.28
CA GLU A 323 41.03 37.22 -40.22
C GLU A 323 41.31 38.37 -39.21
N ASN A 324 40.41 39.36 -39.09
CA ASN A 324 40.50 40.36 -38.02
C ASN A 324 40.05 39.75 -36.67
N PRO A 325 40.73 40.02 -35.54
CA PRO A 325 40.34 39.50 -34.24
C PRO A 325 39.07 40.18 -33.71
N VAL A 326 38.06 39.37 -33.37
CA VAL A 326 36.83 39.81 -32.71
C VAL A 326 37.07 39.89 -31.20
N PRO A 327 36.83 41.05 -30.54
CA PRO A 327 37.02 41.16 -29.10
C PRO A 327 36.02 40.32 -28.30
N VAL A 328 36.53 39.34 -27.54
CA VAL A 328 35.74 38.48 -26.64
C VAL A 328 36.11 38.70 -25.17
N THR A 329 35.28 38.18 -24.27
CA THR A 329 35.63 37.80 -22.89
C THR A 329 35.62 36.28 -22.80
N VAL A 330 36.48 35.71 -21.95
CA VAL A 330 36.55 34.26 -21.74
C VAL A 330 36.23 33.92 -20.28
N ASP A 331 35.36 32.94 -20.11
CA ASP A 331 34.98 32.32 -18.83
C ASP A 331 35.02 30.79 -18.95
N LEU A 332 35.05 30.09 -17.81
CA LEU A 332 35.01 28.64 -17.74
C LEU A 332 33.82 28.19 -16.87
N SER A 333 33.25 27.02 -17.19
CA SER A 333 32.27 26.34 -16.34
C SER A 333 32.84 25.93 -14.97
N ARG A 334 31.97 25.64 -14.00
CA ARG A 334 32.37 25.26 -12.63
C ARG A 334 33.24 24.00 -12.55
N ASP A 335 33.05 23.06 -13.47
CA ASP A 335 33.86 21.85 -13.65
C ASP A 335 35.14 22.08 -14.49
N LEU A 336 35.38 23.33 -14.91
CA LEU A 336 36.47 23.79 -15.78
C LEU A 336 36.54 23.09 -17.16
N ARG A 337 35.54 22.28 -17.53
CA ARG A 337 35.55 21.50 -18.79
C ARG A 337 34.97 22.27 -19.98
N THR A 338 34.30 23.40 -19.77
CA THR A 338 33.74 24.23 -20.86
C THR A 338 34.38 25.60 -20.86
N VAL A 339 35.14 25.92 -21.90
CA VAL A 339 35.68 27.27 -22.16
C VAL A 339 34.67 28.02 -23.00
N ARG A 340 34.32 29.25 -22.60
CA ARG A 340 33.34 30.08 -23.30
C ARG A 340 33.98 31.34 -23.83
N LEU A 341 33.61 31.75 -25.04
CA LEU A 341 33.96 33.05 -25.62
C LEU A 341 32.67 33.84 -25.79
N THR A 342 32.52 34.92 -25.03
CA THR A 342 31.40 35.85 -25.16
C THR A 342 31.86 37.09 -25.95
N PRO A 343 31.33 37.35 -27.17
CA PRO A 343 31.62 38.58 -27.92
C PRO A 343 31.28 39.84 -27.11
N ARG A 344 32.18 40.83 -27.10
CA ARG A 344 31.98 42.09 -26.35
C ARG A 344 30.96 43.03 -26.98
N ALA A 345 30.63 42.80 -28.24
CA ALA A 345 29.55 43.43 -28.98
C ALA A 345 28.86 42.34 -29.82
N PRO A 346 27.57 42.50 -30.19
CA PRO A 346 26.90 41.59 -31.10
C PRO A 346 27.70 41.43 -32.40
N LEU A 347 27.80 40.19 -32.87
CA LEU A 347 28.43 39.87 -34.14
C LEU A 347 27.64 40.49 -35.31
N ALA A 348 28.30 40.77 -36.44
CA ALA A 348 27.60 41.19 -37.64
C ALA A 348 26.63 40.10 -38.11
N VAL A 349 25.45 40.51 -38.60
CA VAL A 349 24.37 39.62 -39.06
C VAL A 349 24.69 39.04 -40.45
N ASN A 350 24.36 37.75 -40.66
CA ASN A 350 24.57 37.01 -41.92
C ASN A 350 26.04 36.85 -42.34
N ASP A 351 26.97 36.94 -41.40
CA ASP A 351 28.41 37.03 -41.62
C ASP A 351 29.16 35.80 -41.07
N ASN A 352 30.35 35.52 -41.61
CA ASN A 352 31.13 34.33 -41.25
C ASN A 352 32.14 34.64 -40.13
N TYR A 353 32.26 33.72 -39.19
CA TYR A 353 33.20 33.78 -38.09
C TYR A 353 33.96 32.47 -37.95
N ARG A 354 35.19 32.55 -37.45
CA ARG A 354 36.09 31.41 -37.31
C ARG A 354 36.69 31.36 -35.91
N VAL A 355 36.57 30.20 -35.25
CA VAL A 355 37.17 29.93 -33.94
C VAL A 355 38.51 29.25 -34.18
N ARG A 356 39.59 29.80 -33.61
CA ARG A 356 40.96 29.30 -33.79
C ARG A 356 41.67 29.17 -32.46
N ALA A 357 42.28 28.02 -32.18
CA ALA A 357 43.19 27.84 -31.05
C ALA A 357 44.61 27.48 -31.51
N ALA A 358 45.59 28.06 -30.85
CA ALA A 358 47.01 27.81 -31.12
C ALA A 358 47.50 26.52 -30.45
N VAL A 359 48.49 25.87 -31.07
CA VAL A 359 49.20 24.71 -30.51
C VAL A 359 50.64 25.10 -30.17
N GLY A 360 51.29 24.37 -29.26
CA GLY A 360 52.66 24.63 -28.81
C GLY A 360 52.73 25.55 -27.59
N ALA A 361 53.72 26.46 -27.54
CA ALA A 361 54.09 27.19 -26.32
C ALA A 361 53.03 28.19 -25.78
N SER A 362 52.06 28.59 -26.61
CA SER A 362 50.90 29.42 -26.22
C SER A 362 49.59 28.66 -26.43
N ALA A 363 49.59 27.33 -26.24
CA ALA A 363 48.37 26.52 -26.27
C ALA A 363 47.58 26.63 -24.96
N LEU A 364 46.26 26.45 -25.05
CA LEU A 364 45.46 26.14 -23.85
C LEU A 364 45.94 24.81 -23.25
N ALA A 365 45.88 24.67 -21.93
CA ALA A 365 46.31 23.49 -21.21
C ALA A 365 45.27 23.03 -20.18
N ASP A 366 45.34 21.75 -19.81
CA ASP A 366 44.56 21.21 -18.69
C ASP A 366 45.08 21.69 -17.33
N VAL A 367 44.35 21.34 -16.25
CA VAL A 367 44.76 21.61 -14.86
C VAL A 367 46.07 20.94 -14.41
N SER A 368 46.66 20.08 -15.24
CA SER A 368 47.96 19.43 -15.02
C SER A 368 49.10 20.06 -15.85
N GLY A 369 48.78 20.98 -16.76
CA GLY A 369 49.72 21.65 -17.66
C GLY A 369 49.94 20.97 -19.02
N ASN A 370 49.14 19.97 -19.42
CA ASN A 370 49.26 19.37 -20.75
C ASN A 370 48.59 20.27 -21.80
N PRO A 371 49.31 20.72 -22.85
CA PRO A 371 48.75 21.60 -23.87
C PRO A 371 47.85 20.83 -24.84
N ILE A 372 46.89 21.54 -25.46
CA ILE A 372 46.20 21.06 -26.65
C ILE A 372 47.21 20.82 -27.79
N VAL A 373 47.17 19.62 -28.38
CA VAL A 373 48.07 19.20 -29.47
C VAL A 373 47.44 19.29 -30.85
N SER A 374 46.10 19.30 -30.92
CA SER A 374 45.34 19.46 -32.15
C SER A 374 44.84 20.91 -32.25
N PRO A 375 45.04 21.60 -33.38
CA PRO A 375 44.50 22.95 -33.56
C PRO A 375 42.98 22.89 -33.62
N ILE A 376 42.33 23.78 -32.88
CA ILE A 376 40.89 24.03 -33.02
C ILE A 376 40.75 25.02 -34.17
N ASP A 377 40.06 24.64 -35.24
CA ASP A 377 39.83 25.51 -36.40
C ASP A 377 38.49 25.13 -37.05
N PHE A 378 37.45 25.92 -36.81
CA PHE A 378 36.13 25.75 -37.45
C PHE A 378 35.45 27.09 -37.69
N THR A 379 34.52 27.12 -38.65
CA THR A 379 33.70 28.28 -38.98
C THR A 379 32.25 28.11 -38.55
N PHE A 380 31.54 29.22 -38.36
CA PHE A 380 30.09 29.29 -38.28
C PHE A 380 29.62 30.59 -38.93
N ARG A 381 28.32 30.67 -39.26
CA ARG A 381 27.71 31.86 -39.84
C ARG A 381 26.57 32.35 -38.96
N THR A 382 26.54 33.66 -38.70
CA THR A 382 25.45 34.29 -37.95
C THR A 382 24.18 34.38 -38.80
N GLY A 383 23.02 34.42 -38.14
CA GLY A 383 21.74 34.79 -38.72
C GLY A 383 21.25 36.13 -38.19
N SER A 384 19.94 36.33 -38.19
CA SER A 384 19.25 37.52 -37.65
C SER A 384 18.41 37.25 -36.40
N ASP A 385 18.28 36.00 -35.95
CA ASP A 385 17.46 35.68 -34.78
C ASP A 385 18.20 36.03 -33.47
N THR A 386 17.58 36.89 -32.67
CA THR A 386 18.06 37.34 -31.36
C THR A 386 17.02 37.14 -30.25
N THR A 387 15.92 36.42 -30.56
CA THR A 387 14.81 36.20 -29.64
C THR A 387 15.12 35.03 -28.72
N ARG A 388 14.80 35.14 -27.42
CA ARG A 388 15.08 34.08 -26.43
C ARG A 388 13.97 33.03 -26.46
N PRO A 389 14.27 31.74 -26.20
CA PRO A 389 13.23 30.76 -25.93
C PRO A 389 12.46 31.12 -24.66
N THR A 390 11.18 30.76 -24.64
CA THR A 390 10.29 30.88 -23.47
C THR A 390 9.64 29.54 -23.18
N VAL A 391 9.41 29.23 -21.89
CA VAL A 391 8.62 28.06 -21.48
C VAL A 391 7.14 28.36 -21.75
N THR A 392 6.50 27.56 -22.60
CA THR A 392 5.11 27.73 -23.04
C THR A 392 4.12 26.90 -22.24
N LYS A 393 4.56 25.75 -21.72
CA LYS A 393 3.76 24.83 -20.90
C LYS A 393 4.69 23.94 -20.08
N THR A 394 4.29 23.59 -18.87
CA THR A 394 4.86 22.45 -18.13
C THR A 394 3.77 21.45 -17.77
N LEU A 395 4.18 20.20 -17.58
CA LEU A 395 3.41 19.15 -16.92
C LEU A 395 4.33 18.55 -15.84
N PRO A 396 4.03 18.68 -14.54
CA PRO A 396 2.85 19.30 -13.96
C PRO A 396 2.75 20.80 -14.26
N ALA A 397 1.55 21.35 -14.18
CA ALA A 397 1.36 22.79 -14.17
C ALA A 397 1.88 23.39 -12.85
N ASP A 398 2.22 24.68 -12.84
CA ASP A 398 2.66 25.36 -11.62
C ASP A 398 1.54 25.43 -10.57
N ASN A 399 1.86 24.98 -9.36
CA ASN A 399 0.96 24.73 -8.23
C ASN A 399 -0.07 23.60 -8.47
N GLU A 400 0.21 22.66 -9.38
CA GLU A 400 -0.63 21.47 -9.55
C GLU A 400 -0.54 20.56 -8.31
N THR A 401 -1.69 20.07 -7.84
CA THR A 401 -1.80 19.16 -6.70
C THR A 401 -2.22 17.77 -7.13
N SER A 402 -1.85 16.77 -6.33
CA SER A 402 -2.12 15.35 -6.59
C SER A 402 -1.39 14.82 -7.83
N VAL A 403 -0.14 15.22 -8.01
CA VAL A 403 0.72 14.73 -9.08
C VAL A 403 1.12 13.27 -8.81
N PRO A 404 0.99 12.35 -9.79
CA PRO A 404 1.51 10.98 -9.70
C PRO A 404 3.02 10.91 -9.45
N ILE A 405 3.44 10.00 -8.59
CA ILE A 405 4.83 9.95 -8.09
C ILE A 405 5.87 9.39 -9.08
N GLY A 406 5.46 8.55 -10.04
CA GLY A 406 6.35 7.83 -10.96
C GLY A 406 6.25 8.22 -12.44
N VAL A 407 5.61 9.35 -12.76
CA VAL A 407 5.34 9.76 -14.15
C VAL A 407 6.35 10.84 -14.60
N PRO A 408 6.90 10.77 -15.83
CA PRO A 408 7.82 11.80 -16.34
C PRO A 408 7.17 13.18 -16.40
N LEU A 409 7.95 14.20 -16.02
CA LEU A 409 7.58 15.61 -16.14
C LEU A 409 7.95 16.12 -17.54
N GLU A 410 7.22 17.11 -18.04
CA GLU A 410 7.45 17.73 -19.35
C GLU A 410 7.63 19.25 -19.23
N VAL A 411 8.55 19.80 -20.02
CA VAL A 411 8.72 21.24 -20.23
C VAL A 411 8.68 21.51 -21.74
N HIS A 412 7.76 22.37 -22.17
CA HIS A 412 7.59 22.78 -23.56
C HIS A 412 8.03 24.23 -23.74
N PHE A 413 8.61 24.51 -24.91
CA PHE A 413 9.15 25.80 -25.29
C PHE A 413 8.50 26.32 -26.58
N ASP A 414 8.65 27.60 -26.87
CA ASP A 414 8.26 28.23 -28.15
C ASP A 414 9.25 27.95 -29.30
N LYS A 415 10.45 27.45 -28.98
CA LYS A 415 11.56 27.20 -29.90
C LYS A 415 12.20 25.84 -29.69
N ALA A 416 12.88 25.36 -30.74
CA ALA A 416 13.70 24.16 -30.64
C ALA A 416 14.92 24.40 -29.75
N ILE A 417 15.09 23.55 -28.73
CA ILE A 417 16.14 23.63 -27.72
C ILE A 417 17.38 22.84 -28.16
N ASP A 418 18.57 23.39 -27.92
CA ASP A 418 19.82 22.65 -28.09
C ASP A 418 19.93 21.58 -26.99
N ALA A 419 19.87 20.31 -27.38
CA ALA A 419 19.99 19.17 -26.47
C ALA A 419 21.31 19.17 -25.67
N ALA A 420 22.40 19.75 -26.18
CA ALA A 420 23.65 19.89 -25.42
C ALA A 420 23.55 20.91 -24.26
N SER A 421 22.54 21.78 -24.28
CA SER A 421 22.24 22.72 -23.20
C SER A 421 21.36 22.11 -22.09
N VAL A 422 20.70 20.97 -22.35
CA VAL A 422 19.83 20.28 -21.39
C VAL A 422 20.63 19.22 -20.64
N ARG A 423 20.88 19.49 -19.35
CA ARG A 423 21.80 18.74 -18.50
C ARG A 423 21.32 18.75 -17.05
N ARG A 424 21.90 17.90 -16.21
CA ARG A 424 21.57 17.83 -14.77
C ARG A 424 21.90 19.10 -13.98
N ASP A 425 22.74 19.99 -14.52
CA ASP A 425 23.03 21.32 -13.98
C ASP A 425 22.10 22.42 -14.51
N THR A 426 21.30 22.15 -15.55
CA THR A 426 20.37 23.13 -16.16
C THR A 426 18.89 22.76 -16.05
N VAL A 427 18.57 21.52 -15.68
CA VAL A 427 17.23 21.06 -15.31
C VAL A 427 17.33 20.25 -14.02
N LEU A 428 16.81 20.81 -12.93
CA LEU A 428 16.92 20.29 -11.57
C LEU A 428 15.54 19.95 -11.01
N LEU A 429 15.42 18.83 -10.30
CA LEU A 429 14.21 18.41 -9.61
C LEU A 429 14.49 18.28 -8.11
N PHE A 430 13.59 18.75 -7.26
CA PHE A 430 13.67 18.64 -5.82
C PHE A 430 12.33 18.16 -5.24
N ALA A 431 12.37 17.44 -4.11
CA ALA A 431 11.19 17.05 -3.35
C ALA A 431 11.49 17.12 -1.85
N ALA A 432 10.64 17.84 -1.10
CA ALA A 432 10.94 18.31 0.26
C ALA A 432 12.27 19.08 0.35
N ASP A 433 12.49 19.97 -0.63
CA ASP A 433 13.71 20.75 -0.89
C ASP A 433 15.02 19.97 -1.16
N GLU A 434 15.04 18.65 -0.96
CA GLU A 434 16.16 17.76 -1.30
C GLU A 434 16.20 17.42 -2.81
N PRO A 435 17.39 17.43 -3.45
CA PRO A 435 17.55 17.19 -4.88
C PRO A 435 17.24 15.73 -5.24
N ARG A 436 16.64 15.52 -6.40
CA ARG A 436 16.29 14.21 -6.95
C ARG A 436 17.07 13.93 -8.22
N ALA A 437 17.63 12.73 -8.32
CA ALA A 437 18.35 12.30 -9.51
C ALA A 437 17.38 12.19 -10.70
N VAL A 438 17.78 12.77 -11.83
CA VAL A 438 16.97 12.77 -13.07
C VAL A 438 17.71 12.21 -14.28
N THR A 439 16.94 11.63 -15.19
CA THR A 439 17.32 11.38 -16.57
C THR A 439 16.55 12.35 -17.47
N LEU A 440 17.25 12.97 -18.41
CA LEU A 440 16.71 14.04 -19.24
C LEU A 440 16.72 13.62 -20.71
N SER A 441 15.68 13.99 -21.44
CA SER A 441 15.60 13.83 -22.90
C SER A 441 15.08 15.13 -23.52
N ALA A 442 15.77 15.64 -24.54
CA ALA A 442 15.40 16.87 -25.24
C ALA A 442 15.17 16.58 -26.71
N SER A 443 14.01 16.98 -27.25
CA SER A 443 13.64 16.77 -28.64
C SER A 443 12.81 17.94 -29.15
N GLY A 444 13.32 18.67 -30.14
CA GLY A 444 12.67 19.84 -30.69
C GLY A 444 12.35 20.88 -29.60
N THR A 445 11.06 21.19 -29.43
CA THR A 445 10.52 22.17 -28.48
C THR A 445 10.28 21.61 -27.08
N SER A 446 10.63 20.36 -26.78
CA SER A 446 10.20 19.70 -25.54
C SER A 446 11.35 19.00 -24.81
N VAL A 447 11.30 19.05 -23.48
CA VAL A 447 12.22 18.36 -22.56
C VAL A 447 11.40 17.46 -21.63
N LEU A 448 11.75 16.18 -21.58
CA LEU A 448 11.21 15.19 -20.66
C LEU A 448 12.18 14.99 -19.49
N VAL A 449 11.63 14.89 -18.28
CA VAL A 449 12.35 14.77 -17.01
C VAL A 449 11.84 13.53 -16.28
N TYR A 450 12.65 12.47 -16.27
CA TYR A 450 12.37 11.23 -15.56
C TYR A 450 13.06 11.28 -14.20
N ALA A 451 12.32 11.20 -13.11
CA ALA A 451 12.91 10.91 -11.80
C ALA A 451 13.49 9.48 -11.82
N VAL A 452 14.66 9.27 -11.20
CA VAL A 452 15.32 7.94 -11.14
C VAL A 452 14.67 7.03 -10.09
N GLN A 453 13.95 7.62 -9.13
CA GLN A 453 13.11 6.95 -8.14
C GLN A 453 11.78 7.71 -8.06
N ASP A 454 10.71 7.01 -7.69
CA ASP A 454 9.41 7.64 -7.44
C ASP A 454 9.52 8.78 -6.41
N LEU A 455 8.77 9.85 -6.64
CA LEU A 455 8.70 10.97 -5.70
C LEU A 455 7.96 10.53 -4.41
N PRO A 456 8.31 11.08 -3.23
CA PRO A 456 7.58 10.75 -2.00
C PRO A 456 6.11 11.22 -2.08
N LEU A 457 5.20 10.52 -1.39
CA LEU A 457 3.78 10.89 -1.32
C LEU A 457 3.56 12.20 -0.55
N GLY A 458 2.50 12.95 -0.88
CA GLY A 458 2.05 14.15 -0.16
C GLY A 458 3.13 15.22 0.00
N THR A 459 4.03 15.35 -0.98
CA THR A 459 5.28 16.09 -0.85
C THR A 459 5.36 17.22 -1.87
N ASN A 460 5.70 18.41 -1.37
CA ASN A 460 6.01 19.56 -2.20
C ASN A 460 7.31 19.31 -2.99
N CYS A 461 7.18 19.40 -4.31
CA CYS A 461 8.24 19.24 -5.28
C CYS A 461 8.44 20.54 -6.07
N ARG A 462 9.65 20.76 -6.57
CA ARG A 462 9.94 21.88 -7.48
C ARG A 462 10.85 21.45 -8.62
N LEU A 463 10.49 21.83 -9.84
CA LEU A 463 11.29 21.68 -11.05
C LEU A 463 11.88 23.05 -11.42
N GLU A 464 13.19 23.13 -11.58
CA GLU A 464 13.90 24.35 -11.97
C GLU A 464 14.57 24.16 -13.35
N VAL A 465 14.22 25.01 -14.31
CA VAL A 465 14.84 25.07 -15.64
C VAL A 465 15.69 26.33 -15.69
N ILE A 466 17.01 26.16 -15.58
CA ILE A 466 17.96 27.26 -15.43
C ILE A 466 18.01 28.12 -16.69
N GLY A 467 17.86 29.44 -16.49
CA GLY A 467 18.07 30.46 -17.51
C GLY A 467 19.35 31.27 -17.27
N GLY A 468 19.57 32.30 -18.08
CA GLY A 468 20.73 33.18 -17.95
C GLY A 468 22.02 32.60 -18.58
N PRO A 469 23.22 32.97 -18.08
CA PRO A 469 24.48 32.68 -18.76
C PRO A 469 24.72 31.18 -19.02
N ASP A 470 24.49 30.33 -18.02
CA ASP A 470 24.81 28.90 -18.07
C ASP A 470 23.63 28.00 -18.48
N GLY A 471 22.43 28.61 -18.60
CA GLY A 471 21.15 27.92 -18.75
C GLY A 471 20.85 27.30 -20.12
N VAL A 472 19.63 26.77 -20.23
CA VAL A 472 19.07 26.17 -21.45
C VAL A 472 19.02 27.22 -22.58
N ARG A 473 19.31 26.81 -23.82
CA ARG A 473 19.29 27.68 -25.01
C ARG A 473 18.58 27.05 -26.21
N ASP A 474 18.10 27.89 -27.12
CA ASP A 474 17.66 27.43 -28.44
C ASP A 474 18.84 26.96 -29.32
N VAL A 475 18.53 26.29 -30.44
CA VAL A 475 19.54 25.80 -31.39
C VAL A 475 20.30 26.93 -32.12
N GLN A 476 19.80 28.17 -32.08
CA GLN A 476 20.49 29.36 -32.59
C GLN A 476 21.44 29.99 -31.55
N GLY A 477 21.37 29.60 -30.28
CA GLY A 477 22.27 30.08 -29.21
C GLY A 477 21.68 31.13 -28.28
N ASN A 478 20.40 31.46 -28.40
CA ASN A 478 19.72 32.37 -27.48
C ASN A 478 19.36 31.61 -26.19
N VAL A 479 19.82 32.09 -25.04
CA VAL A 479 19.51 31.51 -23.72
C VAL A 479 18.11 31.87 -23.24
N LEU A 480 17.49 30.95 -22.50
CA LEU A 480 16.30 31.19 -21.68
C LEU A 480 16.56 32.39 -20.75
N GLY A 481 15.60 33.30 -20.64
CA GLY A 481 15.85 34.62 -20.05
C GLY A 481 16.13 34.63 -18.55
N THR A 482 15.36 33.85 -17.79
CA THR A 482 15.41 33.68 -16.33
C THR A 482 15.11 32.22 -16.01
N THR A 483 15.57 31.72 -14.87
CA THR A 483 15.19 30.38 -14.40
C THR A 483 13.67 30.29 -14.28
N ALA A 484 13.06 29.29 -14.93
CA ALA A 484 11.66 28.94 -14.71
C ALA A 484 11.60 27.97 -13.53
N ILE A 485 10.71 28.24 -12.58
CA ILE A 485 10.47 27.39 -11.40
C ILE A 485 9.02 26.96 -11.46
N VAL A 486 8.77 25.66 -11.27
CA VAL A 486 7.43 25.06 -11.26
C VAL A 486 7.29 24.27 -9.96
N GLY A 487 6.43 24.73 -9.06
CA GLY A 487 6.07 24.00 -7.84
C GLY A 487 4.91 23.05 -8.11
N PHE A 488 4.90 21.88 -7.46
CA PHE A 488 3.75 20.96 -7.48
C PHE A 488 3.73 20.07 -6.24
N GLU A 489 2.58 19.49 -5.92
CA GLU A 489 2.40 18.59 -4.76
C GLU A 489 2.03 17.18 -5.25
N THR A 490 2.78 16.17 -4.81
CA THR A 490 2.48 14.77 -5.14
C THR A 490 1.22 14.27 -4.44
N THR A 491 0.59 13.24 -5.01
CA THR A 491 -0.58 12.61 -4.39
C THR A 491 -0.29 12.04 -2.99
N THR A 492 -1.27 12.12 -2.10
CA THR A 492 -1.24 11.51 -0.76
C THR A 492 -1.60 10.02 -0.77
N VAL A 493 -2.03 9.47 -1.90
CA VAL A 493 -2.45 8.07 -2.05
C VAL A 493 -1.83 7.43 -3.29
N ASN A 494 -1.16 6.29 -3.13
CA ASN A 494 -0.64 5.50 -4.27
C ASN A 494 -1.68 4.46 -4.74
N ASN A 495 -2.90 4.93 -5.03
CA ASN A 495 -3.99 4.08 -5.54
C ASN A 495 -4.21 4.40 -7.02
N GLU A 496 -3.87 3.44 -7.89
CA GLU A 496 -4.31 3.49 -9.29
C GLU A 496 -5.85 3.41 -9.33
N PRO A 497 -6.54 4.37 -9.97
CA PRO A 497 -7.99 4.34 -10.08
C PRO A 497 -8.46 3.10 -10.85
N LYS A 498 -9.67 2.61 -10.55
CA LYS A 498 -10.29 1.53 -11.32
C LYS A 498 -11.54 2.05 -11.99
N LEU A 499 -11.50 2.12 -13.33
CA LEU A 499 -12.66 2.39 -14.16
C LEU A 499 -13.26 1.07 -14.65
N MET A 500 -14.54 0.83 -14.35
CA MET A 500 -15.32 -0.21 -15.01
C MET A 500 -15.98 0.38 -16.24
N ILE A 501 -15.62 -0.15 -17.42
CA ILE A 501 -16.10 0.38 -18.71
C ILE A 501 -17.17 -0.56 -19.28
N THR A 502 -18.25 0.03 -19.77
CA THR A 502 -19.36 -0.64 -20.46
C THR A 502 -19.59 0.07 -21.81
N PRO A 503 -19.51 -0.61 -22.96
CA PRO A 503 -19.13 -2.02 -23.15
C PRO A 503 -17.72 -2.34 -22.64
N GLY A 504 -17.54 -3.53 -22.08
CA GLY A 504 -16.26 -3.99 -21.52
C GLY A 504 -15.27 -4.48 -22.59
N ASP A 505 -14.03 -4.72 -22.17
CA ASP A 505 -12.98 -5.16 -23.09
C ASP A 505 -13.25 -6.56 -23.66
N GLY A 506 -12.95 -6.74 -24.94
CA GLY A 506 -13.26 -7.94 -25.70
C GLY A 506 -14.76 -8.19 -25.97
N ALA A 507 -15.68 -7.31 -25.52
CA ALA A 507 -17.11 -7.49 -25.74
C ALA A 507 -17.46 -7.61 -27.23
N SER A 508 -18.50 -8.38 -27.55
CA SER A 508 -18.87 -8.71 -28.93
C SER A 508 -20.36 -8.52 -29.19
N ALA A 509 -20.71 -8.23 -30.45
CA ALA A 509 -22.08 -7.96 -30.90
C ALA A 509 -22.74 -6.72 -30.25
N VAL A 510 -21.93 -5.79 -29.72
CA VAL A 510 -22.39 -4.55 -29.08
C VAL A 510 -23.32 -3.77 -30.03
N PRO A 511 -24.50 -3.31 -29.59
CA PRO A 511 -25.45 -2.61 -30.45
C PRO A 511 -24.86 -1.33 -31.06
N VAL A 512 -25.20 -1.04 -32.31
CA VAL A 512 -24.68 0.17 -32.99
C VAL A 512 -25.22 1.49 -32.41
N THR A 513 -26.28 1.44 -31.62
CA THR A 513 -26.81 2.59 -30.86
C THR A 513 -26.26 2.71 -29.45
N SER A 514 -25.33 1.84 -29.04
CA SER A 514 -24.75 1.93 -27.71
C SER A 514 -23.81 3.11 -27.54
N ARG A 515 -23.98 3.83 -26.43
CA ARG A 515 -22.97 4.76 -25.90
C ARG A 515 -21.94 4.03 -25.03
N ILE A 516 -20.91 4.76 -24.59
CA ILE A 516 -19.81 4.20 -23.79
C ILE A 516 -19.84 4.86 -22.40
N VAL A 517 -19.71 4.04 -21.36
CA VAL A 517 -19.90 4.43 -19.96
C VAL A 517 -18.71 3.96 -19.15
N MET A 518 -18.15 4.82 -18.31
CA MET A 518 -16.96 4.55 -17.49
C MET A 518 -17.29 4.90 -16.05
N GLN A 519 -17.38 3.90 -15.17
CA GLN A 519 -17.70 4.11 -13.75
C GLN A 519 -16.45 4.08 -12.89
N SER A 520 -16.33 5.01 -11.95
CA SER A 520 -15.26 5.04 -10.95
C SER A 520 -15.83 4.81 -9.55
N ALA A 521 -15.05 4.14 -8.70
CA ALA A 521 -15.34 4.08 -7.27
C ALA A 521 -15.14 5.45 -6.59
N THR A 522 -14.13 6.20 -7.03
CA THR A 522 -13.75 7.53 -6.53
C THR A 522 -14.26 8.62 -7.47
N SER A 523 -14.63 9.80 -6.95
CA SER A 523 -15.18 10.85 -7.81
C SER A 523 -14.10 11.47 -8.70
N ILE A 524 -14.39 11.58 -9.99
CA ILE A 524 -13.53 12.11 -11.05
C ILE A 524 -13.54 13.65 -11.02
N ARG A 525 -12.39 14.28 -11.27
CA ARG A 525 -12.28 15.74 -11.49
C ARG A 525 -12.86 16.11 -12.86
N PRO A 526 -14.02 16.80 -12.96
CA PRO A 526 -14.71 17.00 -14.24
C PRO A 526 -13.87 17.72 -15.31
N GLU A 527 -12.99 18.63 -14.90
CA GLU A 527 -12.07 19.38 -15.76
C GLU A 527 -11.00 18.50 -16.43
N SER A 528 -10.69 17.33 -15.87
CA SER A 528 -9.75 16.37 -16.47
C SER A 528 -10.37 15.50 -17.57
N VAL A 529 -11.67 15.64 -17.85
CA VAL A 529 -12.42 14.82 -18.82
C VAL A 529 -12.71 15.63 -20.08
N ASN A 530 -12.04 15.32 -21.18
CA ASN A 530 -12.17 16.01 -22.47
C ASN A 530 -11.66 15.15 -23.64
N ASP A 531 -11.80 15.63 -24.87
CA ASP A 531 -11.46 14.91 -26.11
C ASP A 531 -9.95 14.56 -26.28
N SER A 532 -9.08 15.08 -25.42
CA SER A 532 -7.64 14.70 -25.35
C SER A 532 -7.31 13.71 -24.24
N THR A 533 -8.23 13.49 -23.28
CA THR A 533 -8.07 12.51 -22.20
C THR A 533 -8.93 11.26 -22.38
N ILE A 534 -9.95 11.32 -23.23
CA ILE A 534 -10.73 10.16 -23.68
C ILE A 534 -10.88 10.21 -25.19
N GLU A 535 -10.43 9.15 -25.85
CA GLU A 535 -10.49 9.02 -27.30
C GLU A 535 -11.22 7.75 -27.71
N VAL A 536 -12.23 7.90 -28.57
CA VAL A 536 -12.98 6.76 -29.12
C VAL A 536 -12.67 6.64 -30.60
N TRP A 537 -12.25 5.45 -31.03
CA TRP A 537 -11.73 5.17 -32.36
C TRP A 537 -12.49 4.04 -33.04
N ASN A 538 -12.69 4.15 -34.35
CA ASN A 538 -13.10 3.06 -35.23
C ASN A 538 -11.82 2.40 -35.79
N GLY A 539 -11.49 1.21 -35.29
CA GLY A 539 -10.21 0.56 -35.53
C GLY A 539 -9.03 1.41 -35.06
N LEU A 540 -8.01 1.54 -35.91
CA LEU A 540 -6.76 2.27 -35.62
C LEU A 540 -6.66 3.64 -36.31
N THR A 541 -7.66 4.05 -37.11
CA THR A 541 -7.46 5.08 -38.16
C THR A 541 -8.42 6.25 -38.15
N SER A 542 -9.58 6.18 -37.49
CA SER A 542 -10.54 7.29 -37.47
C SER A 542 -11.21 7.44 -36.11
N ARG A 543 -11.32 8.68 -35.62
CA ARG A 543 -12.06 8.98 -34.39
C ARG A 543 -13.57 8.90 -34.62
N ILE A 544 -14.29 8.45 -33.60
CA ILE A 544 -15.74 8.53 -33.50
C ILE A 544 -16.06 9.85 -32.80
N ALA A 545 -16.87 10.70 -33.43
CA ALA A 545 -17.34 11.94 -32.80
C ALA A 545 -18.42 11.63 -31.75
N GLY A 546 -18.39 12.35 -30.63
CA GLY A 546 -19.35 12.23 -29.54
C GLY A 546 -19.20 13.36 -28.54
N SER A 547 -20.00 13.32 -27.47
CA SER A 547 -19.92 14.27 -26.36
C SER A 547 -19.61 13.56 -25.05
N LEU A 548 -18.66 14.09 -24.28
CA LEU A 548 -18.31 13.61 -22.95
C LEU A 548 -19.10 14.36 -21.88
N ALA A 549 -19.62 13.63 -20.89
CA ALA A 549 -20.26 14.19 -19.72
C ALA A 549 -19.87 13.43 -18.44
N VAL A 550 -19.49 14.15 -17.40
CA VAL A 550 -19.31 13.59 -16.05
C VAL A 550 -20.63 13.68 -15.30
N VAL A 551 -21.12 12.55 -14.79
CA VAL A 551 -22.45 12.39 -14.21
C VAL A 551 -22.37 11.79 -12.79
N ARG A 552 -23.53 11.68 -12.10
CA ARG A 552 -23.68 11.02 -10.80
C ARG A 552 -22.64 11.48 -9.75
N GLY A 553 -22.54 12.79 -9.54
CA GLY A 553 -21.64 13.38 -8.54
C GLY A 553 -20.15 13.12 -8.80
N GLY A 554 -19.76 12.91 -10.05
CA GLY A 554 -18.38 12.60 -10.43
C GLY A 554 -18.06 11.12 -10.52
N ARG A 555 -18.98 10.20 -10.21
CA ARG A 555 -18.69 8.75 -10.17
C ARG A 555 -18.79 8.03 -11.52
N ALA A 556 -19.15 8.73 -12.60
CA ALA A 556 -19.10 8.16 -13.93
C ALA A 556 -18.91 9.18 -15.05
N ILE A 557 -18.38 8.70 -16.18
CA ILE A 557 -18.26 9.41 -17.46
C ILE A 557 -19.17 8.71 -18.47
N VAL A 558 -19.88 9.49 -19.28
CA VAL A 558 -20.65 9.02 -20.43
C VAL A 558 -20.09 9.68 -21.69
N PHE A 559 -19.70 8.86 -22.66
CA PHE A 559 -19.42 9.28 -24.03
C PHE A 559 -20.62 8.91 -24.91
N GLU A 560 -21.37 9.91 -25.36
CA GLU A 560 -22.54 9.77 -26.23
C GLU A 560 -22.12 10.00 -27.70
N PRO A 561 -22.12 8.96 -28.56
CA PRO A 561 -21.72 9.10 -29.96
C PRO A 561 -22.66 10.03 -30.74
N THR A 562 -22.11 10.93 -31.58
CA THR A 562 -22.92 11.83 -32.43
C THR A 562 -23.71 11.07 -33.50
N TYR A 563 -23.20 9.91 -33.90
CA TYR A 563 -23.83 8.98 -34.84
C TYR A 563 -23.65 7.55 -34.31
N SER A 564 -24.50 6.63 -34.76
CA SER A 564 -24.35 5.20 -34.45
C SER A 564 -22.92 4.70 -34.69
N LEU A 565 -22.44 3.86 -33.78
CA LEU A 565 -21.16 3.16 -33.88
C LEU A 565 -21.08 2.36 -35.20
N PRO A 566 -19.88 2.12 -35.74
CA PRO A 566 -19.71 1.37 -36.99
C PRO A 566 -20.39 0.00 -36.93
N THR A 567 -20.98 -0.49 -38.01
CA THR A 567 -21.55 -1.85 -38.10
C THR A 567 -20.44 -2.89 -38.26
N LEU A 568 -20.51 -3.98 -37.50
CA LEU A 568 -19.53 -5.10 -37.53
C LEU A 568 -18.06 -4.64 -37.40
N GLY A 569 -17.83 -3.51 -36.72
CA GLY A 569 -16.54 -2.86 -36.56
C GLY A 569 -15.85 -3.21 -35.23
N ILE A 570 -14.65 -2.66 -35.06
CA ILE A 570 -13.95 -2.62 -33.77
C ILE A 570 -13.99 -1.17 -33.28
N VAL A 571 -14.51 -0.95 -32.08
CA VAL A 571 -14.41 0.32 -31.38
C VAL A 571 -13.32 0.19 -30.34
N ARG A 572 -12.33 1.08 -30.39
CA ARG A 572 -11.23 1.18 -29.41
C ARG A 572 -11.44 2.42 -28.56
N VAL A 573 -11.26 2.30 -27.25
CA VAL A 573 -11.39 3.39 -26.28
C VAL A 573 -10.05 3.54 -25.59
N VAL A 574 -9.46 4.73 -25.69
CA VAL A 574 -8.22 5.09 -25.01
C VAL A 574 -8.56 6.13 -23.95
N ILE A 575 -8.12 5.89 -22.72
CA ILE A 575 -8.20 6.84 -21.61
C ILE A 575 -6.76 7.21 -21.24
N ALA A 576 -6.43 8.50 -21.35
CA ALA A 576 -5.08 8.98 -21.10
C ALA A 576 -4.69 8.81 -19.63
N GLY A 577 -3.48 8.28 -19.42
CA GLY A 577 -2.79 8.24 -18.13
C GLY A 577 -1.81 9.38 -17.94
N GLY A 578 -0.97 9.25 -16.93
CA GLY A 578 0.11 10.18 -16.63
C GLY A 578 -0.35 11.61 -16.31
N LEU A 579 0.53 12.59 -16.58
CA LEU A 579 0.31 13.98 -16.18
C LEU A 579 -0.76 14.69 -17.00
N GLY A 580 -1.02 14.24 -18.23
CA GLY A 580 -2.15 14.73 -19.04
C GLY A 580 -3.48 14.04 -18.77
N GLY A 581 -3.46 12.90 -18.06
CA GLY A 581 -4.59 11.99 -17.92
C GLY A 581 -5.67 12.40 -16.92
N ILE A 582 -6.65 11.50 -16.73
CA ILE A 582 -7.76 11.72 -15.81
C ILE A 582 -7.27 11.79 -14.36
N ARG A 583 -7.76 12.79 -13.61
CA ARG A 583 -7.53 12.96 -12.17
C ARG A 583 -8.78 12.59 -11.39
N MET A 584 -8.60 11.89 -10.28
CA MET A 584 -9.64 11.70 -9.25
C MET A 584 -9.57 12.82 -8.21
N LEU A 585 -10.66 13.11 -7.51
CA LEU A 585 -10.73 14.16 -6.50
C LEU A 585 -9.85 13.87 -5.28
N ASP A 586 -9.70 12.60 -4.92
CA ASP A 586 -8.78 12.11 -3.88
C ASP A 586 -7.31 12.10 -4.30
N GLY A 587 -7.03 12.42 -5.57
CA GLY A 587 -5.69 12.52 -6.13
C GLY A 587 -5.16 11.24 -6.79
N GLY A 588 -5.97 10.19 -6.91
CA GLY A 588 -5.63 9.05 -7.77
C GLY A 588 -5.57 9.45 -9.25
N ALA A 589 -4.67 8.85 -10.01
CA ALA A 589 -4.61 8.95 -11.47
C ALA A 589 -3.97 7.68 -12.05
N PHE A 590 -4.23 7.39 -13.32
CA PHE A 590 -3.59 6.28 -14.03
C PHE A 590 -2.12 6.59 -14.29
N ALA A 591 -1.23 5.62 -14.11
CA ALA A 591 0.17 5.75 -14.51
C ALA A 591 0.30 5.73 -16.04
N ASP A 592 -0.32 4.74 -16.66
CA ASP A 592 -0.31 4.48 -18.11
C ASP A 592 -1.70 4.66 -18.74
N ASP A 593 -1.73 4.86 -20.07
CA ASP A 593 -2.96 4.90 -20.86
C ASP A 593 -3.73 3.57 -20.74
N GLN A 594 -5.04 3.66 -20.49
CA GLN A 594 -5.93 2.51 -20.48
C GLN A 594 -6.49 2.32 -21.89
N ASP A 595 -6.20 1.18 -22.51
CA ASP A 595 -6.62 0.84 -23.88
C ASP A 595 -7.53 -0.39 -23.89
N LEU A 596 -8.75 -0.23 -24.39
CA LEU A 596 -9.77 -1.29 -24.48
C LEU A 596 -10.33 -1.35 -25.90
N SER A 597 -10.81 -2.52 -26.32
CA SER A 597 -11.59 -2.62 -27.57
C SER A 597 -12.78 -3.59 -27.48
N PHE A 598 -13.86 -3.25 -28.18
CA PHE A 598 -15.03 -4.09 -28.34
C PHE A 598 -15.49 -4.16 -29.80
N ARG A 599 -16.29 -5.18 -30.12
CA ARG A 599 -16.83 -5.43 -31.47
C ARG A 599 -18.32 -5.17 -31.52
N THR A 600 -18.73 -4.33 -32.46
CA THR A 600 -20.14 -4.01 -32.69
C THR A 600 -20.86 -5.06 -33.51
N GLY A 601 -22.18 -5.14 -33.35
CA GLY A 601 -23.08 -5.98 -34.13
C GLY A 601 -23.53 -5.30 -35.45
N GLY A 602 -24.54 -5.90 -36.08
CA GLY A 602 -25.17 -5.37 -37.31
C GLY A 602 -26.45 -4.55 -37.08
N HIS A 603 -26.95 -4.47 -35.84
CA HIS A 603 -28.27 -3.92 -35.52
C HIS A 603 -28.25 -3.06 -34.25
N ALA A 604 -29.29 -2.23 -34.08
CA ALA A 604 -29.59 -1.55 -32.84
C ALA A 604 -30.34 -2.49 -31.89
N ASP A 605 -30.19 -2.31 -30.58
CA ASP A 605 -30.98 -3.06 -29.62
C ASP A 605 -32.39 -2.48 -29.50
N THR A 606 -33.37 -3.36 -29.34
CA THR A 606 -34.78 -3.02 -29.12
C THR A 606 -35.39 -3.85 -27.97
N ILE A 607 -34.60 -4.68 -27.31
CA ILE A 607 -35.00 -5.50 -26.17
C ILE A 607 -34.66 -4.71 -24.90
N ALA A 608 -35.64 -4.57 -24.00
CA ALA A 608 -35.41 -3.86 -22.75
C ALA A 608 -34.71 -4.76 -21.71
N PRO A 609 -33.73 -4.23 -20.96
CA PRO A 609 -33.08 -4.97 -19.88
C PRO A 609 -34.09 -5.39 -18.80
N GLN A 610 -33.74 -6.45 -18.10
CA GLN A 610 -34.45 -6.93 -16.91
C GLN A 610 -33.65 -6.59 -15.65
N ILE A 611 -34.36 -6.46 -14.53
CA ILE A 611 -33.80 -6.08 -13.24
C ILE A 611 -34.42 -6.90 -12.11
N GLU A 612 -33.56 -7.42 -11.23
CA GLU A 612 -33.92 -8.14 -10.01
C GLU A 612 -33.40 -7.38 -8.77
N LEU A 613 -34.22 -7.30 -7.71
CA LEU A 613 -33.88 -6.66 -6.43
C LEU A 613 -33.94 -7.66 -5.26
N THR A 614 -32.82 -7.80 -4.57
CA THR A 614 -32.66 -8.59 -3.34
C THR A 614 -32.23 -7.72 -2.16
N LEU A 615 -32.32 -8.27 -0.94
CA LEU A 615 -31.85 -7.60 0.29
C LEU A 615 -30.83 -8.53 0.92
N ASN A 616 -29.59 -8.10 1.07
CA ASN A 616 -28.49 -8.94 1.56
C ASN A 616 -28.32 -10.23 0.73
N ASP A 617 -28.43 -10.12 -0.59
CA ASP A 617 -28.56 -11.23 -1.56
C ASP A 617 -29.74 -12.21 -1.29
N VAL A 618 -30.63 -11.93 -0.32
CA VAL A 618 -31.77 -12.82 0.02
C VAL A 618 -32.92 -12.62 -0.98
N ALA A 619 -33.19 -13.69 -1.73
CA ALA A 619 -34.30 -13.79 -2.69
C ALA A 619 -35.68 -13.67 -2.02
N LYS A 620 -36.65 -13.09 -2.74
CA LYS A 620 -38.01 -12.79 -2.22
C LYS A 620 -38.71 -13.99 -1.56
N SER A 621 -38.50 -15.21 -2.07
CA SER A 621 -39.08 -16.46 -1.55
C SER A 621 -38.59 -16.87 -0.15
N ARG A 622 -37.57 -16.20 0.39
CA ARG A 622 -36.98 -16.48 1.72
C ARG A 622 -37.02 -15.27 2.66
N ARG A 623 -37.83 -14.24 2.36
CA ARG A 623 -37.92 -12.99 3.16
C ARG A 623 -39.22 -12.81 3.94
N GLU A 624 -40.14 -13.76 3.88
CA GLU A 624 -41.37 -13.70 4.65
C GLU A 624 -41.04 -13.74 6.15
N GLY A 625 -41.62 -12.81 6.94
CA GLY A 625 -41.32 -12.67 8.36
C GLY A 625 -39.99 -11.98 8.72
N LEU A 626 -39.18 -11.54 7.75
CA LEU A 626 -37.93 -10.81 8.03
C LEU A 626 -38.12 -9.29 8.10
N ALA A 627 -37.33 -8.64 8.95
CA ALA A 627 -37.05 -7.20 8.91
C ALA A 627 -35.56 -6.94 8.65
N VAL A 628 -35.19 -5.68 8.39
CA VAL A 628 -33.79 -5.21 8.37
C VAL A 628 -33.54 -4.21 9.50
N PRO A 629 -32.30 -4.08 10.00
CA PRO A 629 -31.92 -2.99 10.90
C PRO A 629 -32.05 -1.61 10.21
N PRO A 630 -32.00 -0.49 10.97
CA PRO A 630 -31.98 0.87 10.41
C PRO A 630 -30.88 1.15 9.38
N PHE A 631 -29.74 0.48 9.48
CA PHE A 631 -28.57 0.64 8.60
C PHE A 631 -27.73 -0.65 8.57
N GLY A 632 -26.73 -0.72 7.69
CA GLY A 632 -25.77 -1.82 7.56
C GLY A 632 -26.21 -2.94 6.60
N PHE A 633 -27.50 -3.03 6.29
CA PHE A 633 -28.02 -3.92 5.26
C PHE A 633 -27.66 -3.45 3.85
N THR A 634 -27.67 -4.39 2.90
CA THR A 634 -27.45 -4.13 1.47
C THR A 634 -28.73 -4.29 0.66
N ILE A 635 -28.91 -3.39 -0.31
CA ILE A 635 -29.83 -3.52 -1.43
C ILE A 635 -28.98 -4.04 -2.60
N ASP A 636 -29.32 -5.22 -3.07
CA ASP A 636 -28.53 -5.97 -4.04
C ASP A 636 -29.31 -6.10 -5.35
N LEU A 637 -28.78 -5.48 -6.40
CA LEU A 637 -29.41 -5.35 -7.71
C LEU A 637 -28.63 -6.15 -8.75
N LYS A 638 -29.37 -6.95 -9.52
CA LYS A 638 -28.84 -7.66 -10.68
C LYS A 638 -29.57 -7.20 -11.94
N GLY A 639 -28.85 -6.56 -12.85
CA GLY A 639 -29.31 -6.29 -14.20
C GLY A 639 -28.94 -7.45 -15.13
N TYR A 640 -29.75 -7.71 -16.13
CA TYR A 640 -29.37 -8.56 -17.26
C TYR A 640 -30.23 -8.22 -18.47
N ASP A 641 -29.66 -8.32 -19.65
CA ASP A 641 -30.38 -8.14 -20.90
C ASP A 641 -30.18 -9.38 -21.80
N LEU A 642 -31.19 -9.68 -22.61
CA LEU A 642 -31.25 -10.81 -23.54
C LEU A 642 -31.00 -10.38 -25.01
N GLY A 643 -30.88 -9.08 -25.29
CA GLY A 643 -30.61 -8.49 -26.61
C GLY A 643 -29.13 -8.38 -26.96
N SER A 644 -28.33 -7.70 -26.13
CA SER A 644 -26.87 -7.63 -26.23
C SER A 644 -26.13 -7.38 -24.88
N THR A 645 -26.84 -7.51 -23.76
CA THR A 645 -26.33 -7.59 -22.37
C THR A 645 -25.78 -6.31 -21.71
N THR A 646 -25.41 -5.27 -22.46
CA THR A 646 -24.79 -4.05 -21.88
C THR A 646 -25.80 -3.11 -21.22
N VAL A 647 -26.18 -3.45 -19.99
CA VAL A 647 -26.89 -2.56 -19.06
C VAL A 647 -26.06 -1.29 -18.83
N ASP A 648 -26.68 -0.10 -18.85
CA ASP A 648 -26.04 1.19 -18.51
C ASP A 648 -26.19 1.46 -17.01
N PRO A 649 -25.16 1.21 -16.19
CA PRO A 649 -25.26 1.34 -14.74
C PRO A 649 -25.36 2.80 -14.26
N THR A 650 -25.15 3.82 -15.12
CA THR A 650 -25.35 5.23 -14.75
C THR A 650 -26.81 5.64 -14.77
N THR A 651 -27.64 4.93 -15.51
CA THR A 651 -29.10 5.19 -15.61
C THR A 651 -29.90 4.62 -14.45
N LEU A 652 -29.24 3.91 -13.53
CA LEU A 652 -29.86 3.33 -12.33
C LEU A 652 -30.53 4.42 -11.49
N GLU A 653 -31.85 4.28 -11.33
CA GLU A 653 -32.70 5.16 -10.54
C GLU A 653 -33.35 4.37 -9.40
N TYR A 654 -33.24 4.89 -8.19
CA TYR A 654 -33.83 4.36 -6.97
C TYR A 654 -34.92 5.31 -6.46
N VAL A 655 -36.10 4.78 -6.15
CA VAL A 655 -37.14 5.53 -5.42
C VAL A 655 -37.49 4.77 -4.15
N LEU A 656 -36.93 5.21 -3.02
CA LEU A 656 -37.23 4.67 -1.71
C LEU A 656 -38.36 5.49 -1.05
N THR A 657 -39.46 4.82 -0.73
CA THR A 657 -40.63 5.39 -0.05
C THR A 657 -40.85 4.68 1.29
N GLY A 658 -41.31 5.40 2.32
CA GLY A 658 -41.53 4.84 3.65
C GLY A 658 -42.09 5.84 4.66
N ALA A 659 -42.00 5.49 5.93
CA ALA A 659 -42.65 6.23 7.03
C ALA A 659 -42.04 7.61 7.36
N THR A 660 -40.79 7.85 6.98
CA THR A 660 -40.05 9.10 7.23
C THR A 660 -39.32 9.59 5.98
N ALA A 661 -38.53 10.66 6.10
CA ALA A 661 -37.59 11.07 5.05
C ALA A 661 -36.66 9.89 4.68
N THR A 662 -36.41 9.74 3.38
CA THR A 662 -35.60 8.68 2.78
C THR A 662 -34.45 9.29 1.97
N PRO A 663 -33.30 8.61 1.85
CA PRO A 663 -32.24 9.01 0.93
C PRO A 663 -32.75 9.13 -0.52
N SER A 664 -32.26 10.14 -1.23
CA SER A 664 -32.51 10.37 -2.64
C SER A 664 -31.82 9.34 -3.54
N SER A 665 -32.21 9.28 -4.81
CA SER A 665 -31.59 8.35 -5.79
C SER A 665 -30.09 8.58 -5.95
N ASP A 666 -29.62 9.83 -5.92
CA ASP A 666 -28.20 10.15 -6.10
C ASP A 666 -27.38 9.86 -4.83
N GLU A 667 -27.95 10.02 -3.63
CA GLU A 667 -27.32 9.54 -2.39
C GLU A 667 -27.19 8.02 -2.39
N LEU A 668 -28.27 7.29 -2.75
CA LEU A 668 -28.21 5.82 -2.87
C LEU A 668 -27.16 5.40 -3.91
N TYR A 669 -27.09 6.08 -5.06
CA TYR A 669 -26.07 5.84 -6.08
C TYR A 669 -24.63 6.11 -5.57
N ALA A 670 -24.42 7.17 -4.81
CA ALA A 670 -23.13 7.49 -4.20
C ALA A 670 -22.66 6.40 -3.20
N MET A 671 -23.61 5.69 -2.58
CA MET A 671 -23.37 4.56 -1.67
C MET A 671 -23.38 3.19 -2.39
N THR A 672 -23.54 3.17 -3.72
CA THR A 672 -23.52 1.95 -4.53
C THR A 672 -22.10 1.59 -4.96
N SER A 673 -21.77 0.31 -4.84
CA SER A 673 -20.62 -0.34 -5.47
C SER A 673 -21.09 -1.14 -6.68
N PHE A 674 -20.29 -1.16 -7.75
CA PHE A 674 -20.60 -1.86 -9.00
C PHE A 674 -19.52 -2.92 -9.26
N SER A 675 -19.91 -4.12 -9.67
CA SER A 675 -18.99 -5.26 -9.81
C SER A 675 -19.37 -6.15 -11.00
N GLY A 676 -18.59 -6.08 -12.08
CA GLY A 676 -19.02 -6.54 -13.40
C GLY A 676 -20.18 -5.69 -13.94
N ASN A 677 -20.41 -5.70 -15.25
CA ASN A 677 -21.38 -4.80 -15.90
C ASN A 677 -22.86 -5.08 -15.54
N LEU A 678 -23.13 -6.02 -14.60
CA LEU A 678 -24.45 -6.61 -14.31
C LEU A 678 -24.84 -6.64 -12.82
N ARG A 679 -24.00 -6.20 -11.87
CA ARG A 679 -24.36 -6.15 -10.43
C ARG A 679 -24.05 -4.80 -9.77
N ALA A 680 -24.97 -4.36 -8.93
CA ALA A 680 -24.86 -3.18 -8.10
C ALA A 680 -25.26 -3.49 -6.65
N ARG A 681 -24.46 -3.08 -5.68
CA ARG A 681 -24.68 -3.27 -4.23
C ARG A 681 -24.66 -1.93 -3.52
N THR A 682 -25.80 -1.50 -3.00
CA THR A 682 -25.93 -0.31 -2.15
C THR A 682 -25.91 -0.75 -0.70
N LYS A 683 -24.91 -0.36 0.07
CA LYS A 683 -24.89 -0.56 1.52
C LYS A 683 -25.34 0.72 2.19
N LEU A 684 -26.30 0.64 3.12
CA LEU A 684 -26.79 1.83 3.81
C LEU A 684 -25.93 2.13 5.06
N PRO A 685 -25.20 3.26 5.13
CA PRO A 685 -24.39 3.63 6.28
C PRO A 685 -25.24 4.17 7.44
N ALA A 686 -24.66 4.22 8.63
CA ALA A 686 -25.33 4.74 9.83
C ALA A 686 -25.77 6.22 9.70
N SER A 687 -25.08 7.02 8.87
CA SER A 687 -25.47 8.41 8.55
C SER A 687 -26.82 8.53 7.83
N ASN A 688 -27.29 7.46 7.20
CA ASN A 688 -28.50 7.43 6.39
C ASN A 688 -29.52 6.42 6.95
N ALA A 689 -29.44 6.14 8.26
CA ALA A 689 -30.28 5.17 8.94
C ALA A 689 -31.79 5.45 8.80
N LEU A 690 -32.57 4.43 8.45
CA LEU A 690 -34.02 4.50 8.30
C LEU A 690 -34.72 4.37 9.65
N ALA A 691 -35.81 5.11 9.86
CA ALA A 691 -36.68 4.92 11.03
C ALA A 691 -37.48 3.61 10.91
N ASN A 692 -37.90 3.03 12.05
CA ASN A 692 -38.70 1.81 12.07
C ASN A 692 -40.02 1.97 11.28
N GLY A 693 -40.40 0.96 10.51
CA GLY A 693 -41.65 0.90 9.75
C GLY A 693 -41.49 0.26 8.37
N ALA A 694 -42.59 0.27 7.60
CA ALA A 694 -42.64 -0.31 6.26
C ALA A 694 -42.03 0.63 5.20
N TYR A 695 -41.22 0.05 4.31
CA TYR A 695 -40.62 0.72 3.15
C TYR A 695 -40.90 -0.02 1.86
N THR A 696 -40.97 0.73 0.77
CA THR A 696 -40.99 0.21 -0.60
C THR A 696 -39.94 0.94 -1.41
N LEU A 697 -38.95 0.19 -1.88
CA LEU A 697 -38.00 0.60 -2.91
C LEU A 697 -38.54 0.18 -4.27
N THR A 698 -38.52 1.10 -5.24
CA THR A 698 -38.54 0.73 -6.66
C THR A 698 -37.22 1.07 -7.32
N ALA A 699 -36.84 0.28 -8.32
CA ALA A 699 -35.68 0.55 -9.16
C ALA A 699 -35.99 0.29 -10.63
N ARG A 700 -35.34 1.07 -11.50
CA ARG A 700 -35.28 0.85 -12.94
C ARG A 700 -33.90 1.20 -13.47
N ILE A 701 -33.57 0.65 -14.63
CA ILE A 701 -32.28 0.85 -15.31
C ILE A 701 -32.51 0.88 -16.82
N GLN A 702 -31.54 1.34 -17.59
CA GLN A 702 -31.55 1.30 -19.06
C GLN A 702 -30.38 0.45 -19.55
N ASP A 703 -30.41 0.06 -20.83
CA ASP A 703 -29.22 -0.42 -21.52
C ASP A 703 -28.42 0.76 -22.12
N THR A 704 -27.23 0.48 -22.64
CA THR A 704 -26.40 1.49 -23.33
C THR A 704 -27.03 2.03 -24.62
N SER A 705 -28.11 1.41 -25.11
CA SER A 705 -28.90 1.83 -26.28
C SER A 705 -30.15 2.64 -25.92
N GLY A 706 -30.42 2.86 -24.62
CA GLY A 706 -31.53 3.66 -24.10
C GLY A 706 -32.85 2.91 -23.86
N ASN A 707 -32.92 1.59 -24.02
CA ASN A 707 -34.13 0.84 -23.71
C ASN A 707 -34.30 0.74 -22.18
N VAL A 708 -35.50 1.03 -21.67
CA VAL A 708 -35.78 1.12 -20.22
C VAL A 708 -36.36 -0.18 -19.68
N SER A 709 -35.83 -0.67 -18.56
CA SER A 709 -36.27 -1.88 -17.89
C SER A 709 -37.72 -1.83 -17.39
N ASN A 710 -38.27 -2.99 -17.05
CA ASN A 710 -39.39 -3.06 -16.13
C ASN A 710 -39.01 -2.42 -14.78
N ILE A 711 -40.00 -1.93 -14.02
CA ILE A 711 -39.76 -1.48 -12.65
C ILE A 711 -39.70 -2.72 -11.75
N ALA A 712 -38.60 -2.90 -11.03
CA ALA A 712 -38.52 -3.86 -9.92
C ALA A 712 -39.01 -3.18 -8.64
N THR A 713 -39.80 -3.91 -7.84
CA THR A 713 -40.36 -3.41 -6.57
C THR A 713 -39.97 -4.34 -5.43
N LEU A 714 -39.45 -3.73 -4.35
CA LEU A 714 -38.93 -4.39 -3.17
C LEU A 714 -39.57 -3.74 -1.93
N ALA A 715 -40.48 -4.47 -1.27
CA ALA A 715 -41.05 -4.07 0.01
C ALA A 715 -40.32 -4.78 1.17
N PHE A 716 -40.13 -4.08 2.28
CA PHE A 716 -39.47 -4.58 3.50
C PHE A 716 -39.87 -3.78 4.74
N GLU A 717 -39.66 -4.37 5.91
CA GLU A 717 -39.84 -3.72 7.21
C GLU A 717 -38.48 -3.36 7.80
N VAL A 718 -38.35 -2.14 8.34
CA VAL A 718 -37.22 -1.71 9.16
C VAL A 718 -37.61 -1.82 10.63
N GLU A 719 -36.80 -2.52 11.42
CA GLU A 719 -36.98 -2.61 12.88
C GLU A 719 -35.64 -2.40 13.59
N SER A 720 -35.67 -1.81 14.78
CA SER A 720 -34.46 -1.62 15.60
C SER A 720 -34.01 -2.97 16.18
N SER A 721 -32.71 -3.25 16.07
CA SER A 721 -32.11 -4.48 16.59
C SER A 721 -32.08 -4.50 18.13
N THR A 722 -32.86 -5.39 18.74
CA THR A 722 -32.79 -5.69 20.18
C THR A 722 -31.69 -6.72 20.45
N VAL A 723 -31.17 -6.73 21.69
CA VAL A 723 -30.10 -7.66 22.12
C VAL A 723 -30.48 -9.13 21.85
N GLU A 724 -31.74 -9.51 22.13
CA GLU A 724 -32.30 -10.85 21.91
C GLU A 724 -32.32 -11.30 20.44
N ARG A 725 -32.38 -10.35 19.49
CA ARG A 725 -32.51 -10.64 18.05
C ARG A 725 -31.17 -10.70 17.30
N ARG A 726 -30.05 -10.40 17.97
CA ARG A 726 -28.70 -10.42 17.37
C ARG A 726 -28.10 -11.84 17.40
N PRO A 727 -27.32 -12.24 16.37
CA PRO A 727 -26.53 -13.48 16.38
C PRO A 727 -25.46 -13.52 17.48
N PHE A 728 -24.98 -12.36 17.94
CA PHE A 728 -23.91 -12.24 18.94
C PHE A 728 -24.19 -11.10 19.93
N GLU A 729 -23.63 -11.20 21.14
CA GLU A 729 -23.63 -10.12 22.14
C GLU A 729 -22.43 -9.18 22.01
N ARG A 730 -21.32 -9.69 21.49
CA ARG A 730 -20.03 -9.03 21.23
C ARG A 730 -19.35 -9.72 20.04
N THR A 731 -18.13 -9.32 19.67
CA THR A 731 -17.30 -10.12 18.76
C THR A 731 -17.08 -11.50 19.36
N GLN A 732 -17.55 -12.55 18.68
CA GLN A 732 -17.49 -13.92 19.17
C GLN A 732 -16.09 -14.50 19.00
N LEU A 733 -15.45 -14.95 20.09
CA LEU A 733 -14.16 -15.62 20.01
C LEU A 733 -14.33 -17.14 19.85
N VAL A 734 -13.58 -17.72 18.92
CA VAL A 734 -13.49 -19.17 18.71
C VAL A 734 -12.01 -19.56 18.70
N TRP A 735 -11.60 -20.33 19.70
CA TRP A 735 -10.27 -20.91 19.79
C TRP A 735 -10.24 -22.24 19.03
N ALA A 736 -9.54 -22.26 17.90
CA ALA A 736 -9.21 -23.47 17.15
C ALA A 736 -7.89 -24.04 17.71
N MET A 737 -7.98 -25.11 18.49
CA MET A 737 -6.85 -25.77 19.16
C MET A 737 -6.22 -26.81 18.22
N PHE A 738 -5.12 -26.43 17.56
CA PHE A 738 -4.26 -27.34 16.78
C PHE A 738 -3.16 -27.98 17.64
N ASP A 739 -3.02 -27.53 18.89
CA ASP A 739 -2.07 -27.94 19.92
C ASP A 739 -2.65 -28.99 20.91
N SER A 740 -3.89 -29.43 20.66
CA SER A 740 -4.61 -30.40 21.48
C SER A 740 -4.04 -31.82 21.33
N ASP A 741 -3.90 -32.54 22.44
CA ASP A 741 -3.47 -33.95 22.52
C ASP A 741 -4.54 -34.76 23.30
N ARG A 742 -5.38 -35.52 22.59
CA ARG A 742 -6.61 -36.16 23.10
C ARG A 742 -6.70 -37.64 22.74
N GLU A 743 -5.79 -38.43 23.32
CA GLU A 743 -5.92 -39.89 23.45
C GLU A 743 -7.30 -40.30 24.01
N GLY A 744 -7.82 -41.45 23.54
CA GLY A 744 -9.20 -41.92 23.77
C GLY A 744 -9.61 -42.26 25.22
N GLY A 745 -8.76 -42.01 26.21
CA GLY A 745 -9.04 -42.09 27.64
C GLY A 745 -8.59 -40.84 28.42
N GLY A 746 -8.24 -39.74 27.72
CA GLY A 746 -7.79 -38.48 28.33
C GLY A 746 -6.32 -38.47 28.77
N LYS A 747 -5.47 -39.34 28.21
CA LYS A 747 -4.03 -39.43 28.49
C LYS A 747 -3.21 -39.25 27.23
N GLY A 748 -3.06 -38.00 26.83
CA GLY A 748 -2.26 -37.61 25.68
C GLY A 748 -0.84 -38.19 25.67
N ASN A 749 -0.28 -38.38 24.48
CA ASN A 749 1.00 -39.05 24.29
C ASN A 749 2.22 -38.09 24.28
N GLY A 750 1.98 -36.79 24.41
CA GLY A 750 2.99 -35.73 24.35
C GLY A 750 3.16 -35.08 22.98
N ARG A 751 2.24 -35.32 22.04
CA ARG A 751 2.20 -34.74 20.69
C ARG A 751 0.77 -34.31 20.38
N ALA A 752 0.60 -33.16 19.74
CA ALA A 752 -0.73 -32.70 19.34
C ALA A 752 -1.34 -33.63 18.26
N ASP A 753 -2.63 -33.94 18.38
CA ASP A 753 -3.39 -34.81 17.48
C ASP A 753 -3.24 -34.36 16.02
N PHE A 754 -3.26 -33.04 15.79
CA PHE A 754 -3.07 -32.46 14.46
C PHE A 754 -1.73 -32.81 13.80
N GLU A 755 -0.64 -32.85 14.57
CA GLU A 755 0.67 -33.26 14.04
C GLU A 755 0.67 -34.73 13.64
N GLU A 756 -0.01 -35.59 14.39
CA GLU A 756 -0.13 -37.00 14.05
C GLU A 756 -0.90 -37.21 12.75
N ASP A 757 -1.95 -36.43 12.55
CA ASP A 757 -2.74 -36.47 11.34
C ASP A 757 -1.86 -36.05 10.15
N LEU A 758 -1.07 -34.99 10.29
CA LEU A 758 -0.10 -34.56 9.27
C LEU A 758 0.99 -35.62 8.98
N LEU A 759 1.39 -36.44 9.95
CA LEU A 759 2.29 -37.59 9.72
C LEU A 759 1.63 -38.66 8.84
N ASP A 760 0.36 -39.00 9.11
CA ASP A 760 -0.38 -39.99 8.32
C ASP A 760 -0.67 -39.50 6.89
N PHE A 761 -0.95 -38.21 6.70
CA PHE A 761 -1.00 -37.55 5.39
C PHE A 761 0.37 -37.44 4.69
N GLY A 762 1.48 -37.55 5.43
CA GLY A 762 2.86 -37.39 4.93
C GLY A 762 3.28 -35.94 4.70
N LEU A 763 2.57 -34.98 5.28
CA LEU A 763 2.85 -33.53 5.18
C LEU A 763 3.94 -33.07 6.17
N ILE A 764 4.31 -33.92 7.14
CA ILE A 764 5.48 -33.77 8.01
C ILE A 764 6.20 -35.12 8.19
N ALA A 765 7.42 -35.11 8.71
CA ALA A 765 8.22 -36.32 8.94
C ALA A 765 8.52 -36.56 10.42
N ALA A 766 8.49 -37.83 10.85
CA ALA A 766 8.81 -38.21 12.23
C ALA A 766 10.26 -37.82 12.59
N GLY A 767 10.43 -37.06 13.67
CA GLY A 767 11.73 -36.59 14.14
C GLY A 767 12.29 -35.34 13.47
N ASP A 768 11.54 -34.72 12.54
CA ASP A 768 11.90 -33.48 11.81
C ASP A 768 13.35 -33.42 11.29
N PRO A 769 13.77 -34.36 10.43
CA PRO A 769 15.18 -34.60 10.08
C PRO A 769 15.89 -33.41 9.39
N ILE A 770 15.13 -32.44 8.87
CA ILE A 770 15.67 -31.25 8.19
C ILE A 770 15.03 -29.92 8.67
N GLY A 771 14.24 -29.92 9.75
CA GLY A 771 13.65 -28.70 10.32
C GLY A 771 12.47 -28.11 9.53
N THR A 772 11.77 -28.91 8.75
CA THR A 772 10.64 -28.47 7.89
C THR A 772 9.27 -28.61 8.54
N ASN A 773 9.13 -29.38 9.62
CA ASN A 773 7.81 -29.70 10.17
C ASN A 773 7.07 -28.44 10.67
N ALA A 774 7.75 -27.54 11.39
CA ALA A 774 7.13 -26.33 11.92
C ALA A 774 6.47 -25.47 10.81
N LYS A 775 7.19 -25.27 9.70
CA LYS A 775 6.71 -24.52 8.53
C LYS A 775 5.50 -25.19 7.86
N MET A 776 5.46 -26.53 7.82
CA MET A 776 4.33 -27.27 7.25
C MET A 776 3.10 -27.27 8.17
N ILE A 777 3.29 -27.37 9.49
CA ILE A 777 2.23 -27.23 10.49
C ILE A 777 1.59 -25.84 10.38
N GLU A 778 2.41 -24.79 10.33
CA GLU A 778 2.01 -23.40 10.12
C GLU A 778 1.24 -23.22 8.80
N LEU A 779 1.78 -23.71 7.68
CA LEU A 779 1.15 -23.60 6.36
C LEU A 779 -0.27 -24.19 6.32
N VAL A 780 -0.48 -25.39 6.89
CA VAL A 780 -1.81 -26.04 6.89
C VAL A 780 -2.75 -25.38 7.91
N ARG A 781 -2.26 -25.05 9.10
CA ARG A 781 -3.01 -24.36 10.16
C ARG A 781 -3.55 -23.01 9.67
N ASP A 782 -2.66 -22.18 9.13
CA ASP A 782 -2.98 -20.80 8.75
C ASP A 782 -3.76 -20.78 7.43
N GLY A 783 -3.52 -21.75 6.54
CA GLY A 783 -4.38 -22.04 5.40
C GLY A 783 -5.82 -22.37 5.83
N ALA A 784 -6.00 -23.24 6.82
CA ALA A 784 -7.33 -23.64 7.32
C ALA A 784 -8.07 -22.49 8.01
N ILE A 785 -7.37 -21.73 8.86
CA ILE A 785 -7.88 -20.50 9.46
C ILE A 785 -8.23 -19.46 8.39
N GLY A 786 -7.38 -19.31 7.36
CA GLY A 786 -7.63 -18.41 6.24
C GLY A 786 -8.86 -18.79 5.41
N VAL A 787 -9.10 -20.10 5.18
CA VAL A 787 -10.32 -20.61 4.54
C VAL A 787 -11.55 -20.28 5.39
N ALA A 788 -11.53 -20.61 6.69
CA ALA A 788 -12.66 -20.35 7.58
C ALA A 788 -12.93 -18.83 7.73
N ASN A 789 -11.88 -17.99 7.85
CA ASN A 789 -11.99 -16.54 7.83
C ASN A 789 -12.71 -16.03 6.56
N ARG A 790 -12.35 -16.53 5.37
CA ARG A 790 -13.02 -16.15 4.11
C ARG A 790 -14.50 -16.54 4.08
N LEU A 791 -14.87 -17.70 4.62
CA LEU A 791 -16.27 -18.13 4.71
C LEU A 791 -17.09 -17.18 5.62
N PHE A 792 -16.51 -16.71 6.72
CA PHE A 792 -17.06 -15.65 7.58
C PHE A 792 -16.82 -14.21 7.03
N CYS A 793 -16.41 -14.10 5.77
CA CYS A 793 -16.12 -12.85 5.04
C CYS A 793 -15.14 -11.89 5.72
N ARG A 794 -14.15 -12.43 6.44
CA ARG A 794 -13.03 -11.72 7.05
C ARG A 794 -11.78 -11.81 6.18
N ASN A 795 -10.81 -10.93 6.43
CA ASN A 795 -9.49 -11.02 5.81
C ASN A 795 -8.84 -12.38 6.11
N ALA A 796 -8.33 -13.07 5.08
CA ALA A 796 -7.76 -14.41 5.22
C ALA A 796 -6.50 -14.43 6.11
N THR A 797 -5.64 -13.41 5.99
CA THR A 797 -4.31 -13.34 6.59
C THR A 797 -4.33 -12.67 7.96
N SER A 798 -4.91 -11.47 8.08
CA SER A 798 -4.95 -10.75 9.36
C SER A 798 -6.15 -11.13 10.23
N GLY A 799 -7.16 -11.81 9.68
CA GLY A 799 -8.42 -12.04 10.38
C GLY A 799 -9.15 -10.75 10.76
N ARG A 800 -8.77 -9.59 10.22
CA ARG A 800 -9.36 -8.29 10.52
C ARG A 800 -10.87 -8.33 10.32
N ILE A 801 -11.58 -7.72 11.26
CA ILE A 801 -13.02 -7.50 11.16
C ILE A 801 -13.23 -6.13 10.54
N ASP A 802 -14.02 -6.09 9.46
CA ASP A 802 -14.53 -4.88 8.84
C ASP A 802 -16.07 -4.86 8.90
N GLU A 803 -16.69 -3.82 8.35
CA GLU A 803 -18.14 -3.71 8.35
C GLU A 803 -18.88 -4.74 7.46
N ASP A 804 -18.15 -5.51 6.66
CA ASP A 804 -18.66 -6.60 5.81
C ASP A 804 -18.32 -7.99 6.38
N SER A 805 -17.58 -8.04 7.48
CA SER A 805 -17.22 -9.25 8.19
C SER A 805 -18.36 -9.75 9.10
N VAL A 806 -18.40 -11.06 9.33
CA VAL A 806 -19.12 -11.60 10.49
C VAL A 806 -18.34 -11.23 11.75
N ARG A 807 -19.05 -10.84 12.83
CA ARG A 807 -18.47 -10.48 14.14
C ARG A 807 -18.02 -11.71 14.94
N LEU A 808 -17.13 -12.49 14.34
CA LEU A 808 -16.56 -13.70 14.89
C LEU A 808 -15.07 -13.74 14.58
N ARG A 809 -14.22 -13.90 15.60
CA ARG A 809 -12.77 -14.07 15.48
C ARG A 809 -12.34 -15.50 15.79
N LEU A 810 -11.74 -16.14 14.81
CA LEU A 810 -10.91 -17.33 14.99
C LEU A 810 -9.55 -16.94 15.59
N VAL A 811 -9.10 -17.69 16.59
CA VAL A 811 -7.74 -17.62 17.14
C VAL A 811 -7.16 -19.03 17.28
N THR A 812 -5.84 -19.18 17.23
CA THR A 812 -5.14 -20.46 17.36
C THR A 812 -4.59 -20.73 18.77
N ARG A 813 -4.65 -19.73 19.67
CA ARG A 813 -4.18 -19.78 21.06
C ARG A 813 -5.30 -19.37 22.02
N GLN A 814 -5.16 -19.71 23.31
CA GLN A 814 -6.20 -19.50 24.31
C GLN A 814 -6.51 -17.99 24.51
N PRO A 815 -7.77 -17.55 24.33
CA PRO A 815 -8.16 -16.16 24.59
C PRO A 815 -7.89 -15.69 26.02
N CYS A 816 -7.40 -14.46 26.10
CA CYS A 816 -6.82 -13.85 27.29
C CYS A 816 -7.94 -13.33 28.21
N GLY A 817 -8.50 -14.24 29.01
CA GLY A 817 -9.67 -14.00 29.87
C GLY A 817 -11.01 -14.01 29.14
N ALA A 818 -11.08 -13.41 27.95
CA ALA A 818 -12.29 -13.25 27.15
C ALA A 818 -13.05 -14.59 26.91
N PRO A 819 -14.38 -14.68 27.18
CA PRO A 819 -15.12 -15.92 27.05
C PRO A 819 -15.33 -16.34 25.60
N HIS A 820 -15.08 -17.61 25.32
CA HIS A 820 -14.84 -18.12 23.97
C HIS A 820 -15.30 -19.55 23.78
N MET A 821 -15.66 -19.87 22.54
CA MET A 821 -15.90 -21.23 22.08
C MET A 821 -14.57 -21.95 21.85
N ARG A 822 -14.50 -23.26 22.08
CA ARG A 822 -13.29 -24.07 21.83
C ARG A 822 -13.57 -25.20 20.85
N MET A 823 -12.79 -25.27 19.78
CA MET A 823 -12.83 -26.31 18.75
C MET A 823 -11.47 -26.99 18.67
N ALA A 824 -11.37 -28.28 18.99
CA ALA A 824 -10.14 -29.03 18.67
C ALA A 824 -10.02 -29.22 17.16
N VAL A 825 -8.80 -29.33 16.65
CA VAL A 825 -8.56 -29.72 15.26
C VAL A 825 -7.53 -30.84 15.27
N GLY A 826 -7.91 -31.99 14.71
CA GLY A 826 -7.11 -33.21 14.71
C GLY A 826 -7.77 -34.37 15.47
N GLY A 827 -7.23 -35.57 15.27
CA GLY A 827 -7.60 -36.77 16.00
C GLY A 827 -8.82 -37.52 15.44
N LEU A 828 -9.16 -38.62 16.13
CA LEU A 828 -10.29 -39.51 15.83
C LEU A 828 -11.59 -39.01 16.49
N ASP A 829 -12.75 -39.43 15.97
CA ASP A 829 -14.01 -39.30 16.70
C ASP A 829 -13.94 -40.18 17.97
N PRO A 830 -14.05 -39.60 19.18
CA PRO A 830 -13.89 -40.34 20.44
C PRO A 830 -15.03 -41.32 20.73
N THR A 831 -16.07 -41.35 19.89
CA THR A 831 -17.13 -42.37 19.98
C THR A 831 -16.78 -43.67 19.23
N GLY A 832 -15.72 -43.66 18.39
CA GLY A 832 -15.17 -44.85 17.73
C GLY A 832 -14.04 -45.51 18.52
N ASP A 833 -13.47 -46.60 18.00
CA ASP A 833 -12.29 -47.25 18.61
C ASP A 833 -11.05 -46.34 18.43
N PRO A 834 -10.37 -45.91 19.50
CA PRO A 834 -9.19 -45.02 19.40
C PRO A 834 -7.95 -45.72 18.83
N LYS A 835 -8.00 -47.03 18.53
CA LYS A 835 -6.88 -47.79 17.95
C LYS A 835 -6.93 -47.90 16.43
N ARG A 836 -7.89 -47.25 15.77
CA ARG A 836 -8.08 -47.35 14.32
C ARG A 836 -6.90 -46.75 13.55
N THR A 837 -6.50 -47.44 12.49
CA THR A 837 -5.33 -47.14 11.66
C THR A 837 -5.66 -47.21 10.17
N TYR A 838 -4.69 -46.83 9.33
CA TYR A 838 -4.82 -46.79 7.86
C TYR A 838 -5.52 -48.03 7.27
N GLY A 839 -6.64 -47.79 6.57
CA GLY A 839 -7.44 -48.82 5.89
C GLY A 839 -8.56 -49.46 6.71
N GLU A 840 -8.72 -49.10 7.99
CA GLU A 840 -9.88 -49.44 8.82
C GLU A 840 -11.03 -48.43 8.64
N ASP A 841 -12.22 -48.78 9.12
CA ASP A 841 -13.44 -47.99 8.90
C ASP A 841 -13.50 -46.73 9.79
N SER A 842 -13.87 -45.60 9.18
CA SER A 842 -14.20 -44.35 9.87
C SER A 842 -15.59 -44.43 10.54
N THR A 843 -15.83 -43.62 11.57
CA THR A 843 -17.20 -43.41 12.10
C THR A 843 -18.09 -42.63 11.13
N GLY A 844 -17.50 -41.96 10.14
CA GLY A 844 -18.17 -41.05 9.21
C GLY A 844 -18.44 -39.65 9.80
N VAL A 845 -18.01 -39.38 11.03
CA VAL A 845 -18.20 -38.10 11.72
C VAL A 845 -16.94 -37.26 11.56
N LEU A 846 -17.02 -36.16 10.81
CA LEU A 846 -15.89 -35.26 10.55
C LEU A 846 -15.74 -34.14 11.58
N GLY A 847 -16.77 -33.89 12.39
CA GLY A 847 -16.76 -32.89 13.46
C GLY A 847 -17.92 -33.05 14.43
N ARG A 848 -17.80 -32.40 15.59
CA ARG A 848 -18.85 -32.27 16.61
C ARG A 848 -18.74 -30.89 17.28
N ALA A 849 -19.88 -30.24 17.49
CA ALA A 849 -20.00 -28.94 18.11
C ALA A 849 -20.97 -28.92 19.30
N LEU A 850 -20.74 -28.02 20.27
CA LEU A 850 -21.73 -27.69 21.30
C LEU A 850 -22.59 -26.52 20.80
N PHE A 851 -23.91 -26.63 20.94
CA PHE A 851 -24.81 -25.51 20.70
C PHE A 851 -24.73 -24.51 21.86
N ASP A 852 -24.10 -23.36 21.63
CA ASP A 852 -23.98 -22.24 22.56
C ASP A 852 -24.29 -20.93 21.80
N TYR A 853 -25.59 -20.73 21.55
CA TYR A 853 -26.09 -19.57 20.84
C TYR A 853 -25.76 -18.28 21.60
N ARG A 854 -25.13 -17.33 20.89
CA ARG A 854 -24.63 -16.04 21.41
C ARG A 854 -23.52 -16.14 22.48
N ASN A 855 -22.95 -17.32 22.75
CA ASN A 855 -21.93 -17.53 23.79
C ASN A 855 -22.44 -17.10 25.17
N ALA A 856 -23.65 -17.60 25.49
CA ALA A 856 -24.43 -17.17 26.64
C ALA A 856 -23.92 -17.77 27.95
N VAL A 857 -23.20 -18.90 27.88
CA VAL A 857 -22.70 -19.62 29.06
C VAL A 857 -21.19 -19.45 29.19
N ILE A 858 -20.79 -18.40 29.91
CA ILE A 858 -19.39 -17.96 30.11
C ILE A 858 -18.40 -19.07 30.58
N ASN A 859 -18.93 -20.16 31.13
CA ASN A 859 -18.18 -21.29 31.69
C ASN A 859 -18.33 -22.60 30.89
N GLU A 860 -19.09 -22.64 29.78
CA GLU A 860 -19.12 -23.78 28.84
C GLU A 860 -17.87 -23.81 27.95
N ASN A 861 -16.72 -23.77 28.62
CA ASN A 861 -15.48 -24.25 28.07
C ASN A 861 -15.67 -25.73 27.68
N ASN A 862 -15.43 -26.08 26.42
CA ASN A 862 -15.43 -27.49 25.96
C ASN A 862 -14.25 -28.24 26.61
N THR A 863 -14.48 -28.63 27.86
CA THR A 863 -13.57 -29.24 28.80
C THR A 863 -13.64 -30.75 28.67
N GLY A 864 -12.51 -31.43 28.90
CA GLY A 864 -12.27 -32.84 28.53
C GLY A 864 -13.11 -33.91 29.23
N THR A 865 -14.21 -33.54 29.90
CA THR A 865 -15.24 -34.49 30.38
C THR A 865 -16.37 -34.71 29.37
N ASN A 866 -16.47 -33.87 28.33
CA ASN A 866 -17.42 -34.05 27.22
C ASN A 866 -16.66 -34.66 26.01
N PRO A 867 -17.06 -35.81 25.44
CA PRO A 867 -16.23 -36.57 24.52
C PRO A 867 -16.16 -35.95 23.11
N GLY A 868 -15.16 -35.08 22.92
CA GLY A 868 -14.70 -34.54 21.64
C GLY A 868 -15.62 -33.52 21.00
N LEU A 869 -15.16 -32.27 21.00
CA LEU A 869 -15.78 -31.14 20.31
C LEU A 869 -14.68 -30.43 19.51
N GLY A 870 -14.85 -30.35 18.20
CA GLY A 870 -13.80 -30.07 17.22
C GLY A 870 -14.00 -30.76 15.86
N VAL A 871 -12.92 -30.77 15.06
CA VAL A 871 -12.82 -31.32 13.70
C VAL A 871 -11.88 -32.52 13.71
N PHE A 872 -12.37 -33.70 13.33
CA PHE A 872 -11.66 -34.99 13.42
C PHE A 872 -10.94 -35.30 12.10
N VAL A 873 -9.72 -34.77 11.96
CA VAL A 873 -8.97 -34.87 10.69
C VAL A 873 -8.49 -36.30 10.40
N ARG A 874 -8.32 -37.16 11.42
CA ARG A 874 -8.09 -38.61 11.24
C ARG A 874 -9.28 -39.34 10.62
N GLU A 875 -10.52 -38.97 10.94
CA GLU A 875 -11.70 -39.63 10.35
C GLU A 875 -11.78 -39.37 8.84
N LEU A 876 -11.42 -38.16 8.41
CA LEU A 876 -11.25 -37.84 6.98
C LEU A 876 -10.18 -38.72 6.33
N PHE A 877 -9.03 -38.90 7.00
CA PHE A 877 -7.95 -39.77 6.51
C PHE A 877 -8.37 -41.24 6.42
N LEU A 878 -9.00 -41.80 7.46
CA LEU A 878 -9.51 -43.18 7.47
C LEU A 878 -10.52 -43.41 6.35
N TYR A 879 -11.55 -42.56 6.25
CA TYR A 879 -12.59 -42.71 5.24
C TYR A 879 -12.03 -42.64 3.79
N GLN A 880 -11.13 -41.68 3.52
CA GLN A 880 -10.54 -41.53 2.18
C GLN A 880 -9.47 -42.59 1.86
N SER A 881 -8.70 -43.06 2.85
CA SER A 881 -7.74 -44.16 2.66
C SER A 881 -8.44 -45.50 2.42
N ARG A 882 -9.54 -45.79 3.13
CA ARG A 882 -10.41 -46.94 2.88
C ARG A 882 -10.92 -46.95 1.44
N LEU A 883 -11.53 -45.84 1.00
CA LEU A 883 -12.01 -45.69 -0.39
C LEU A 883 -10.90 -45.80 -1.43
N TYR A 884 -9.69 -45.32 -1.13
CA TYR A 884 -8.53 -45.50 -2.00
C TYR A 884 -8.13 -46.98 -2.12
N LEU A 885 -8.04 -47.71 -1.00
CA LEU A 885 -7.67 -49.13 -0.99
C LEU A 885 -8.70 -50.03 -1.69
N ASP A 886 -9.99 -49.75 -1.55
CA ASP A 886 -11.07 -50.51 -2.20
C ASP A 886 -11.12 -50.31 -3.74
N LEU A 887 -10.52 -49.23 -4.25
CA LEU A 887 -10.54 -48.87 -5.69
C LEU A 887 -9.19 -49.03 -6.39
N TYR A 888 -8.07 -48.95 -5.67
CA TYR A 888 -6.73 -49.09 -6.22
C TYR A 888 -6.38 -50.58 -6.47
N PRO A 889 -5.70 -50.95 -7.59
CA PRO A 889 -5.09 -50.10 -8.61
C PRO A 889 -6.02 -49.72 -9.78
N HIS A 890 -7.28 -50.15 -9.78
CA HIS A 890 -8.20 -49.96 -10.91
C HIS A 890 -8.62 -48.50 -11.11
N TYR A 891 -8.70 -47.71 -10.04
CA TYR A 891 -8.97 -46.29 -10.07
C TYR A 891 -8.18 -45.54 -8.99
N VAL A 892 -7.70 -44.34 -9.30
CA VAL A 892 -6.99 -43.46 -8.36
C VAL A 892 -7.84 -42.23 -8.08
N THR A 893 -8.41 -42.17 -6.86
CA THR A 893 -9.23 -41.08 -6.30
C THR A 893 -8.45 -39.75 -6.24
N ARG A 894 -9.10 -38.57 -6.11
CA ARG A 894 -8.37 -37.31 -5.90
C ARG A 894 -7.46 -37.39 -4.67
N PHE A 895 -7.93 -38.00 -3.60
CA PHE A 895 -7.13 -38.25 -2.39
C PHE A 895 -5.85 -39.03 -2.72
N GLY A 896 -5.96 -40.17 -3.41
CA GLY A 896 -4.81 -40.97 -3.84
C GLY A 896 -3.87 -40.21 -4.78
N ARG A 897 -4.38 -39.38 -5.70
CA ARG A 897 -3.54 -38.54 -6.56
C ARG A 897 -2.80 -37.44 -5.79
N THR A 898 -3.38 -36.96 -4.70
CA THR A 898 -2.81 -35.88 -3.87
C THR A 898 -1.73 -36.41 -2.92
N TYR A 899 -2.02 -37.50 -2.20
CA TYR A 899 -1.18 -37.92 -1.06
C TYR A 899 -0.35 -39.19 -1.29
N ARG A 900 -0.55 -39.97 -2.36
CA ARG A 900 0.23 -41.22 -2.57
C ARG A 900 1.75 -40.98 -2.64
N GLU A 901 2.18 -39.81 -3.12
CA GLU A 901 3.59 -39.45 -3.23
C GLU A 901 4.19 -38.88 -1.93
N LEU A 902 3.35 -38.61 -0.92
CA LEU A 902 3.71 -38.02 0.37
C LEU A 902 3.51 -39.00 1.53
N SER A 903 2.31 -39.56 1.67
CA SER A 903 1.91 -40.43 2.78
C SER A 903 2.73 -41.73 2.81
N PRO A 904 3.37 -42.07 3.95
CA PRO A 904 4.18 -43.28 4.06
C PRO A 904 3.33 -44.55 3.94
N HIS A 905 2.06 -44.50 4.37
CA HIS A 905 1.09 -45.60 4.27
C HIS A 905 0.75 -45.98 2.83
N MET A 906 0.87 -45.04 1.89
CA MET A 906 0.64 -45.23 0.46
C MET A 906 1.94 -45.47 -0.34
N GLY A 907 3.08 -45.65 0.36
CA GLY A 907 4.41 -45.83 -0.26
C GLY A 907 5.06 -44.52 -0.73
N GLY A 908 4.56 -43.36 -0.28
CA GLY A 908 5.10 -42.04 -0.59
C GLY A 908 6.36 -41.69 0.21
N THR A 909 6.95 -40.54 -0.11
CA THR A 909 8.06 -39.95 0.65
C THR A 909 7.59 -38.70 1.39
N PRO A 910 7.47 -38.74 2.74
CA PRO A 910 6.97 -37.61 3.53
C PRO A 910 7.76 -36.33 3.32
N VAL A 911 7.12 -35.20 3.57
CA VAL A 911 7.79 -33.89 3.58
C VAL A 911 8.82 -33.85 4.71
N GLY A 912 10.06 -33.53 4.36
CA GLY A 912 11.23 -33.63 5.24
C GLY A 912 12.14 -34.81 4.91
N MET A 913 11.63 -35.82 4.20
CA MET A 913 12.40 -37.03 3.82
C MET A 913 12.91 -37.01 2.38
N HIS A 914 12.41 -36.12 1.51
CA HIS A 914 12.78 -36.08 0.10
C HIS A 914 13.92 -35.08 -0.16
N ALA A 915 14.85 -35.43 -1.07
CA ALA A 915 16.09 -34.69 -1.30
C ALA A 915 15.93 -33.24 -1.80
N HIS A 916 14.72 -32.84 -2.25
CA HIS A 916 14.41 -31.48 -2.67
C HIS A 916 13.74 -30.63 -1.59
N ASP A 917 13.24 -31.22 -0.49
CA ASP A 917 12.34 -30.53 0.45
C ASP A 917 12.99 -29.32 1.12
N ALA A 918 14.26 -29.45 1.53
CA ALA A 918 15.06 -28.36 2.08
C ALA A 918 15.22 -27.15 1.13
N LYS A 919 15.16 -27.37 -0.19
CA LYS A 919 15.30 -26.32 -1.20
C LYS A 919 13.94 -25.73 -1.60
N VAL A 920 12.92 -26.56 -1.80
CA VAL A 920 11.60 -26.09 -2.28
C VAL A 920 10.75 -25.46 -1.18
N LEU A 921 11.12 -25.64 0.08
CA LEU A 921 10.51 -24.96 1.24
C LEU A 921 11.36 -23.79 1.77
N ALA A 922 12.48 -23.45 1.13
CA ALA A 922 13.28 -22.27 1.50
C ALA A 922 12.61 -20.97 1.02
N ASP A 923 12.66 -19.90 1.81
CA ASP A 923 12.06 -18.60 1.46
C ASP A 923 12.74 -17.91 0.26
N THR A 924 13.95 -18.35 -0.09
CA THR A 924 14.71 -17.90 -1.26
C THR A 924 14.40 -18.69 -2.54
N PHE A 925 13.37 -19.55 -2.55
CA PHE A 925 13.06 -20.39 -3.71
C PHE A 925 12.39 -19.62 -4.86
N VAL A 926 12.91 -19.75 -6.09
CA VAL A 926 12.41 -19.05 -7.28
C VAL A 926 11.87 -20.05 -8.33
N TYR A 927 10.55 -20.26 -8.31
CA TYR A 927 9.82 -21.24 -9.15
C TYR A 927 10.16 -21.19 -10.65
N ALA A 928 10.28 -19.98 -11.20
CA ALA A 928 10.58 -19.74 -12.62
C ALA A 928 11.96 -20.28 -13.06
N THR A 929 12.89 -20.44 -12.12
CA THR A 929 14.28 -20.90 -12.39
C THR A 929 14.56 -22.32 -11.92
N ALA A 930 13.61 -22.95 -11.22
CA ALA A 930 13.75 -24.29 -10.67
C ALA A 930 13.78 -25.39 -11.77
N THR A 931 14.24 -26.58 -11.41
CA THR A 931 14.12 -27.76 -12.28
C THR A 931 12.66 -28.26 -12.36
N PRO A 932 12.27 -29.02 -13.39
CA PRO A 932 10.96 -29.66 -13.46
C PRO A 932 10.64 -30.53 -12.23
N GLU A 933 11.63 -31.24 -11.70
CA GLU A 933 11.53 -32.13 -10.55
C GLU A 933 11.31 -31.36 -9.25
N GLU A 934 12.01 -30.22 -9.07
CA GLU A 934 11.80 -29.32 -7.93
C GLU A 934 10.42 -28.65 -7.97
N ARG A 935 9.97 -28.18 -9.14
CA ARG A 935 8.59 -27.67 -9.31
C ARG A 935 7.56 -28.75 -8.98
N ALA A 936 7.68 -29.94 -9.57
CA ALA A 936 6.73 -31.03 -9.34
C ALA A 936 6.66 -31.42 -7.85
N ARG A 937 7.79 -31.46 -7.13
CA ARG A 937 7.79 -31.70 -5.69
C ARG A 937 7.12 -30.55 -4.91
N GLN A 938 7.41 -29.29 -5.25
CA GLN A 938 6.77 -28.15 -4.58
C GLN A 938 5.26 -28.12 -4.84
N ASP A 939 4.84 -28.30 -6.09
CA ASP A 939 3.43 -28.35 -6.50
C ASP A 939 2.68 -29.47 -5.77
N SER A 940 3.30 -30.65 -5.63
CA SER A 940 2.75 -31.79 -4.86
C SER A 940 2.54 -31.43 -3.39
N ILE A 941 3.56 -30.84 -2.73
CA ILE A 941 3.47 -30.42 -1.32
C ILE A 941 2.42 -29.34 -1.10
N LEU A 942 2.46 -28.25 -1.88
CA LEU A 942 1.56 -27.11 -1.71
C LEU A 942 0.12 -27.46 -2.08
N THR A 943 -0.11 -28.28 -3.12
CA THR A 943 -1.45 -28.78 -3.45
C THR A 943 -2.01 -29.67 -2.35
N ALA A 944 -1.18 -30.52 -1.73
CA ALA A 944 -1.59 -31.36 -0.62
C ALA A 944 -1.92 -30.55 0.65
N ALA A 945 -1.08 -29.55 0.96
CA ALA A 945 -1.33 -28.62 2.07
C ALA A 945 -2.61 -27.78 1.87
N ASP A 946 -2.80 -27.16 0.70
CA ASP A 946 -4.02 -26.37 0.39
C ASP A 946 -5.28 -27.25 0.39
N ASN A 947 -5.22 -28.47 -0.15
CA ASN A 947 -6.36 -29.40 -0.12
C ASN A 947 -6.77 -29.77 1.31
N LEU A 948 -5.82 -30.07 2.20
CA LEU A 948 -6.11 -30.38 3.60
C LEU A 948 -6.62 -29.14 4.34
N ALA A 949 -5.96 -27.99 4.15
CA ALA A 949 -6.36 -26.70 4.72
C ALA A 949 -7.80 -26.32 4.34
N ARG A 950 -8.19 -26.47 3.06
CA ARG A 950 -9.56 -26.26 2.59
C ARG A 950 -10.57 -27.17 3.28
N ALA A 951 -10.28 -28.47 3.34
CA ALA A 951 -11.16 -29.43 3.99
C ALA A 951 -11.38 -29.07 5.47
N ILE A 952 -10.30 -28.82 6.21
CA ILE A 952 -10.36 -28.42 7.63
C ILE A 952 -11.11 -27.10 7.80
N GLY A 953 -10.81 -26.07 7.00
CA GLY A 953 -11.42 -24.75 7.13
C GLY A 953 -12.93 -24.74 6.85
N VAL A 954 -13.40 -25.55 5.88
CA VAL A 954 -14.84 -25.71 5.61
C VAL A 954 -15.53 -26.48 6.73
N ILE A 955 -14.96 -27.58 7.22
CA ILE A 955 -15.55 -28.36 8.33
C ILE A 955 -15.57 -27.52 9.62
N LEU A 956 -14.49 -26.78 9.92
CA LEU A 956 -14.44 -25.87 11.06
C LEU A 956 -15.54 -24.79 10.99
N ALA A 957 -15.78 -24.21 9.81
CA ALA A 957 -16.87 -23.26 9.62
C ALA A 957 -18.27 -23.90 9.75
N HIS A 958 -18.43 -25.17 9.37
CA HIS A 958 -19.66 -25.96 9.56
C HIS A 958 -19.96 -26.19 11.05
N GLU A 959 -18.97 -26.66 11.82
CA GLU A 959 -19.12 -26.91 13.27
C GLU A 959 -19.36 -25.61 14.06
N ILE A 960 -18.71 -24.51 13.69
CA ILE A 960 -19.02 -23.17 14.23
C ILE A 960 -20.45 -22.78 13.87
N GLY A 961 -20.90 -23.08 12.65
CA GLY A 961 -22.28 -22.89 12.19
C GLY A 961 -23.32 -23.62 13.03
N HIS A 962 -23.06 -24.87 13.43
CA HIS A 962 -23.88 -25.58 14.41
C HIS A 962 -23.91 -24.86 15.76
N SER A 963 -22.74 -24.47 16.26
CA SER A 963 -22.58 -23.85 17.57
C SER A 963 -23.37 -22.54 17.73
N ILE A 964 -23.41 -21.73 16.66
CA ILE A 964 -24.13 -20.44 16.61
C ILE A 964 -25.58 -20.57 16.09
N GLY A 965 -26.07 -21.80 15.89
CA GLY A 965 -27.47 -22.09 15.62
C GLY A 965 -27.94 -22.03 14.15
N LEU A 966 -27.03 -22.14 13.17
CA LEU A 966 -27.40 -22.23 11.75
C LEU A 966 -28.14 -23.53 11.40
N VAL A 967 -27.82 -24.64 12.10
CA VAL A 967 -28.54 -25.92 12.03
C VAL A 967 -28.60 -26.51 13.45
N PRO A 968 -29.79 -26.69 14.06
CA PRO A 968 -29.93 -27.15 15.43
C PRO A 968 -30.10 -28.67 15.57
N GLU A 969 -29.97 -29.15 16.82
CA GLU A 969 -30.74 -30.28 17.35
C GLU A 969 -31.36 -29.86 18.70
N GLY A 970 -32.08 -30.72 19.43
CA GLY A 970 -32.78 -30.39 20.68
C GLY A 970 -34.01 -29.48 20.54
N VAL A 971 -34.15 -28.80 19.40
CA VAL A 971 -35.21 -27.86 19.01
C VAL A 971 -35.29 -26.63 19.94
N PRO A 972 -34.43 -25.61 19.73
CA PRO A 972 -34.50 -24.33 20.42
C PRO A 972 -35.87 -23.64 20.28
N SER A 973 -36.25 -22.86 21.31
CA SER A 973 -37.54 -22.16 21.36
C SER A 973 -37.66 -20.97 20.40
N SER A 974 -36.53 -20.40 19.98
CA SER A 974 -36.46 -19.07 19.40
C SER A 974 -35.08 -18.82 18.76
N GLY A 975 -35.05 -18.09 17.65
CA GLY A 975 -33.85 -17.87 16.83
C GLY A 975 -33.79 -18.77 15.60
N LEU A 976 -33.23 -18.23 14.51
CA LEU A 976 -32.98 -18.77 13.15
C LEU A 976 -34.05 -19.58 12.40
N HIS A 977 -34.84 -20.44 13.06
CA HIS A 977 -35.63 -21.53 12.47
C HIS A 977 -36.97 -21.06 11.83
N GLY A 978 -36.97 -19.86 11.23
CA GLY A 978 -38.10 -19.18 10.60
C GLY A 978 -38.54 -19.76 9.26
N ASP A 979 -38.83 -21.07 9.23
CA ASP A 979 -39.67 -21.83 8.28
C ASP A 979 -39.16 -23.30 8.21
N ARG A 980 -40.07 -24.27 8.40
CA ARG A 980 -39.79 -25.70 8.21
C ARG A 980 -39.37 -26.05 6.77
N THR A 981 -39.62 -25.20 5.77
CA THR A 981 -39.14 -25.39 4.38
C THR A 981 -37.74 -24.79 4.09
N LEU A 982 -37.06 -24.20 5.08
CA LEU A 982 -35.64 -23.84 4.94
C LEU A 982 -34.71 -25.07 4.99
N HIS A 983 -35.17 -26.15 5.62
CA HIS A 983 -34.59 -27.48 5.54
C HIS A 983 -34.95 -28.14 4.19
N ASN A 984 -34.35 -27.63 3.12
CA ASN A 984 -34.36 -28.35 1.85
C ASN A 984 -33.43 -29.55 2.01
N ALA A 985 -33.95 -30.79 1.91
CA ALA A 985 -33.14 -32.02 1.81
C ALA A 985 -32.42 -32.14 0.43
N THR A 986 -32.19 -30.99 -0.20
CA THR A 986 -31.66 -30.73 -1.54
C THR A 986 -30.94 -29.38 -1.45
N THR A 987 -29.95 -29.30 -0.55
CA THR A 987 -28.99 -28.21 -0.49
C THR A 987 -28.02 -28.32 -1.68
N GLY A 988 -27.50 -27.20 -2.16
CA GLY A 988 -26.35 -27.24 -3.07
C GLY A 988 -25.15 -27.91 -2.40
N ILE A 989 -24.25 -28.48 -3.19
CA ILE A 989 -23.01 -29.11 -2.69
C ILE A 989 -22.00 -28.06 -2.19
N GLU A 990 -22.22 -26.80 -2.57
CA GLU A 990 -21.45 -25.60 -2.28
C GLU A 990 -21.86 -24.86 -0.98
N ASP A 991 -22.92 -25.30 -0.31
CA ASP A 991 -23.39 -24.71 0.95
C ASP A 991 -22.53 -25.22 2.12
N VAL A 992 -21.92 -24.32 2.90
CA VAL A 992 -21.15 -24.69 4.10
C VAL A 992 -21.99 -25.52 5.06
N MET A 993 -23.30 -25.25 5.18
CA MET A 993 -24.20 -26.01 6.05
C MET A 993 -24.87 -27.22 5.35
N SER A 994 -24.31 -27.70 4.24
CA SER A 994 -24.74 -28.94 3.58
C SER A 994 -24.51 -30.15 4.50
N ALA A 995 -25.51 -31.03 4.61
CA ALA A 995 -25.38 -32.32 5.29
C ALA A 995 -24.56 -33.37 4.49
N ILE A 996 -24.10 -33.01 3.28
CA ILE A 996 -23.29 -33.86 2.40
C ILE A 996 -22.00 -33.09 2.07
N LEU A 997 -20.94 -33.38 2.83
CA LEU A 997 -19.59 -32.89 2.57
C LEU A 997 -18.70 -34.09 2.18
N GLY A 998 -18.18 -34.07 0.95
CA GLY A 998 -17.25 -35.09 0.45
C GLY A 998 -15.88 -34.48 0.19
N TYR A 999 -14.80 -35.25 0.36
CA TYR A 999 -13.43 -34.74 0.13
C TYR A 999 -13.23 -34.16 -1.28
N GLU A 1000 -13.89 -34.70 -2.29
CA GLU A 1000 -13.83 -34.16 -3.65
C GLU A 1000 -14.53 -32.80 -3.77
N SER A 1001 -15.67 -32.57 -3.10
CA SER A 1001 -16.29 -31.23 -3.10
C SER A 1001 -15.50 -30.24 -2.25
N LEU A 1002 -15.07 -30.64 -1.04
CA LEU A 1002 -14.21 -29.86 -0.12
C LEU A 1002 -12.93 -29.32 -0.77
N THR A 1003 -12.51 -29.90 -1.91
CA THR A 1003 -11.30 -29.53 -2.65
C THR A 1003 -11.56 -29.10 -4.11
N THR A 1004 -12.77 -29.26 -4.68
CA THR A 1004 -13.15 -28.77 -6.04
C THR A 1004 -14.14 -27.61 -6.04
N VAL A 1005 -14.86 -27.36 -4.94
CA VAL A 1005 -15.98 -26.40 -4.89
C VAL A 1005 -15.62 -25.21 -4.00
N ASP A 1006 -15.92 -24.00 -4.47
CA ASP A 1006 -15.85 -22.79 -3.65
C ASP A 1006 -17.09 -22.72 -2.74
N PHE A 1007 -16.91 -23.15 -1.49
CA PHE A 1007 -17.97 -23.13 -0.49
C PHE A 1007 -18.38 -21.71 -0.09
N SER A 1008 -19.65 -21.55 0.26
CA SER A 1008 -20.18 -20.31 0.85
C SER A 1008 -21.35 -20.59 1.79
N PHE A 1009 -21.56 -19.70 2.78
CA PHE A 1009 -22.84 -19.69 3.50
C PHE A 1009 -23.93 -19.12 2.60
N ARG A 1010 -25.16 -19.65 2.73
CA ARG A 1010 -26.33 -19.04 2.06
C ARG A 1010 -26.45 -17.55 2.39
N PRO A 1011 -26.95 -16.72 1.45
CA PRO A 1011 -27.27 -15.31 1.68
C PRO A 1011 -28.01 -15.04 3.00
N LEU A 1012 -29.02 -15.85 3.33
CA LEU A 1012 -29.82 -15.69 4.55
C LEU A 1012 -28.96 -15.85 5.83
N ASN A 1013 -28.15 -16.91 5.90
CA ASN A 1013 -27.29 -17.18 7.05
C ASN A 1013 -26.25 -16.06 7.19
N LEU A 1014 -25.59 -15.69 6.09
CA LEU A 1014 -24.56 -14.67 6.08
C LEU A 1014 -25.13 -13.27 6.40
N ALA A 1015 -26.33 -12.94 5.92
CA ALA A 1015 -27.04 -11.71 6.26
C ALA A 1015 -27.38 -11.64 7.75
N TYR A 1016 -27.84 -12.75 8.35
CA TYR A 1016 -28.13 -12.83 9.77
C TYR A 1016 -26.86 -12.65 10.62
N LEU A 1017 -25.79 -13.38 10.30
CA LEU A 1017 -24.49 -13.29 11.00
C LEU A 1017 -23.81 -11.92 10.89
N ARG A 1018 -24.12 -11.15 9.84
CA ARG A 1018 -23.70 -9.75 9.65
C ARG A 1018 -24.62 -8.72 10.33
N GLU A 1019 -25.60 -9.17 11.13
CA GLU A 1019 -26.66 -8.36 11.75
C GLU A 1019 -27.57 -7.59 10.73
N ARG A 1020 -27.59 -7.99 9.46
CA ARG A 1020 -28.28 -7.26 8.36
C ARG A 1020 -29.74 -7.64 8.14
N ILE A 1021 -30.22 -8.67 8.84
CA ILE A 1021 -31.63 -9.04 8.92
C ILE A 1021 -31.99 -9.35 10.38
N LEU A 1022 -33.23 -9.08 10.72
CA LEU A 1022 -33.84 -9.39 12.00
C LEU A 1022 -34.96 -10.40 11.76
N LEU A 1023 -34.92 -11.48 12.53
CA LEU A 1023 -35.98 -12.49 12.58
C LEU A 1023 -37.07 -11.99 13.53
N LYS A 1024 -38.34 -12.07 13.12
CA LYS A 1024 -39.47 -11.56 13.93
C LYS A 1024 -39.92 -12.52 15.02
#